data_AF-A0A1Y1WVS0-F1
#
_entry.id   AF-A0A1Y1WVS0-F1
#
_cell.length_a   1.000
_cell.length_b   1.000
_cell.length_c   1.000
_cell.angle_alpha   90.00
_cell.angle_beta   90.00
_cell.angle_gamma   90.00
#
_symmetry.space_group_name_H-M   'P 1'
#
loop_
_entity.id
_entity.type
_entity.pdbx_description
1 polymer ?
#
loop_
_entity_poly.entity_id
_entity_poly.type
_entity_poly.pdbx_seq_one_letter_code
_entity_poly.pdbx_strand_id
1 'polypeptide(L)'
;MFKFSVYLLFFLIFLGHALTQSTDSYFGNVRRAEYFEKTDFKMPKITIKLNDEDYKNFFLTYQCLHDTNSKLRIRNDDCYTAPWVNLDETLKGVFNQSLIEKSIIKDSNDLKIINNKNITLTNFEHIITTYSNYTVQDILSTAFGLYTIPEYEAKNAGMTFSLKDDVQTFPSIKFSVGGKYTKVFEKLGYNIKIKKGMLYERKQFRLRSESVDPSFIREKLSYDICNLIGLPSLSSNFARVYFNKKFMGLYSVRDAFKPQWIEYTYGEASTKHLYTCDSSYGNNAYFNCKNDDDDIKEDKEWDNFIKRLTKVKNRKDLEEFFDVETYMKWQAIKYLFGSWDHVTNAHNQFLYMFHDTTSGNDKWIPLLYDFDSEFGAYKDPKPRRSFYDDTLDSYNPIYNILELNDKNEELISYIDKFMREAFNPLKLIPRIDQLKTFLSKYVKEDRTPDENGVLPGRMKRDRIKIEDSFSYDDFLGNLDYTTIILKKYTSEVIYKSDIIYGLKEWIIERFNFACEFYKLDCSYIPKSLNFDNYEHKAIEYNEKPGYCHNSGYSCCVSTTKVLSGDGTGDWGVEFNDWCLFDESAKRMEELYHFKKDEEDPKNDDNNGDNNNIDDECWSIAEGFPCCENKDTIISIIQSGRGWGVENGHWCGIIDEDPDDKICPKSGDYPCCKGCDVYYTDDVEWGIENGDWCSIPYECKKSSTSTTTTTTTTTTTATPTATVIQNPSGCSTLSPGFSPCGGKKYPDASPCCEEGFKCEYHNKNLFVCVPIVKTTKGLPPIAAATTTTTTTTNTTMKITTAQLTTTTTITTTTTRKPITTTTTTTTTTTTKLSTSTPVSECWSLSQGYPCCVNKNTKIKSTSSNGDEWGVENNEWCGITDLQRCPSSGNYKCCKSSCSVYYVDTEEWGYEHGEWCLIPYKCKKSTTTTTTTTTTTTTTIAVKTRTQPIIIPTPEICTSITQGFFPCGGLRHPDASPCCEEGFRCEYQNENYYMCVYIE
;
A
#
# COMPACT_ATOMS: atom_id res chain seq x y z
N MET A 1 -0.78 -32.63 -49.20
CA MET A 1 -0.01 -32.12 -50.35
C MET A 1 -0.33 -30.64 -50.56
N PHE A 2 0.58 -29.87 -51.16
CA PHE A 2 0.42 -28.42 -51.37
C PHE A 2 -0.56 -28.06 -52.50
N LYS A 3 -1.43 -27.06 -52.29
CA LYS A 3 -1.27 -25.73 -52.91
C LYS A 3 -2.24 -24.67 -52.36
N PHE A 4 -1.72 -23.45 -52.18
CA PHE A 4 -2.49 -22.21 -51.96
C PHE A 4 -3.17 -21.74 -53.25
N SER A 5 -4.23 -20.92 -53.14
CA SER A 5 -4.42 -19.74 -54.00
C SER A 5 -5.38 -18.69 -53.42
N VAL A 6 -4.82 -17.50 -53.14
CA VAL A 6 -5.36 -16.17 -53.47
C VAL A 6 -6.84 -15.88 -53.18
N TYR A 7 -7.15 -15.39 -51.97
CA TYR A 7 -8.26 -14.44 -51.74
C TYR A 7 -8.01 -13.46 -50.55
N LEU A 8 -6.75 -13.19 -50.20
CA LEU A 8 -6.38 -12.34 -49.06
C LEU A 8 -5.31 -11.27 -49.42
N LEU A 9 -5.55 -10.48 -50.48
CA LEU A 9 -4.56 -9.48 -50.95
C LEU A 9 -5.15 -8.29 -51.75
N PHE A 10 -6.44 -7.97 -51.57
CA PHE A 10 -7.10 -6.86 -52.28
C PHE A 10 -7.90 -5.94 -51.33
N PHE A 11 -7.22 -5.34 -50.35
CA PHE A 11 -7.71 -4.12 -49.66
C PHE A 11 -6.55 -3.24 -49.14
N LEU A 12 -5.53 -3.05 -49.97
CA LEU A 12 -4.47 -2.05 -49.78
C LEU A 12 -4.27 -1.25 -51.08
N ILE A 13 -3.80 -0.02 -50.94
CA ILE A 13 -3.64 1.04 -51.98
C ILE A 13 -4.92 1.87 -52.20
N PHE A 14 -4.73 3.20 -52.39
CA PHE A 14 -5.72 4.30 -52.37
C PHE A 14 -6.28 4.66 -50.97
N LEU A 15 -5.95 5.79 -50.34
CA LEU A 15 -4.94 6.82 -50.64
C LEU A 15 -3.94 6.94 -49.48
N GLY A 16 -2.65 7.11 -49.80
CA GLY A 16 -1.64 7.44 -48.80
C GLY A 16 -1.65 8.93 -48.45
N HIS A 17 -2.14 9.27 -47.26
CA HIS A 17 -1.57 10.39 -46.51
C HIS A 17 -0.45 9.84 -45.62
N ALA A 18 0.68 10.53 -45.55
CA ALA A 18 1.84 10.10 -44.78
C ALA A 18 1.64 10.31 -43.27
N LEU A 19 0.75 9.51 -42.67
CA LEU A 19 0.59 9.42 -41.22
C LEU A 19 1.78 8.67 -40.62
N THR A 20 2.90 9.36 -40.46
CA THR A 20 3.97 8.96 -39.53
C THR A 20 3.50 9.17 -38.09
N GLN A 21 2.47 8.43 -37.68
CA GLN A 21 2.13 8.31 -36.27
C GLN A 21 3.30 7.60 -35.58
N SER A 22 3.74 8.12 -34.44
CA SER A 22 4.72 7.48 -33.59
C SER A 22 4.06 6.27 -32.91
N THR A 23 3.96 5.15 -33.62
CA THR A 23 3.44 3.90 -33.05
C THR A 23 4.32 3.48 -31.87
N ASP A 24 3.69 3.17 -30.75
CA ASP A 24 4.38 2.63 -29.58
C ASP A 24 4.97 1.27 -29.95
N SER A 25 6.30 1.20 -30.02
CA SER A 25 7.03 0.02 -30.48
C SER A 25 6.78 -1.22 -29.61
N TYR A 26 6.23 -1.05 -28.41
CA TYR A 26 5.77 -2.15 -27.57
C TYR A 26 4.68 -2.99 -28.25
N PHE A 27 3.78 -2.36 -29.02
CA PHE A 27 2.67 -3.04 -29.71
C PHE A 27 3.02 -3.54 -31.12
N GLY A 28 4.07 -3.01 -31.74
CA GLY A 28 4.47 -3.36 -33.11
C GLY A 28 3.37 -3.09 -34.13
N ASN A 29 2.68 -4.15 -34.56
CA ASN A 29 1.57 -4.10 -35.54
C ASN A 29 0.18 -4.26 -34.90
N VAL A 30 0.08 -4.38 -33.57
CA VAL A 30 -1.21 -4.55 -32.86
C VAL A 30 -1.95 -3.21 -32.81
N ARG A 31 -2.96 -3.07 -33.66
CA ARG A 31 -3.86 -1.91 -33.70
C ARG A 31 -4.76 -1.87 -32.46
N ARG A 32 -4.86 -0.70 -31.84
CA ARG A 32 -5.92 -0.36 -30.86
C ARG A 32 -6.81 0.73 -31.46
N ALA A 33 -7.74 1.29 -30.68
CA ALA A 33 -8.44 2.49 -31.12
C ALA A 33 -7.45 3.66 -31.26
N GLU A 34 -7.67 4.52 -32.24
CA GLU A 34 -6.87 5.73 -32.48
C GLU A 34 -6.71 6.58 -31.20
N TYR A 35 -7.70 6.62 -30.30
CA TYR A 35 -7.58 7.27 -28.99
C TYR A 35 -6.36 6.81 -28.20
N PHE A 36 -6.17 5.49 -28.08
CA PHE A 36 -5.13 4.90 -27.25
C PHE A 36 -3.76 5.04 -27.91
N GLU A 37 -3.67 4.84 -29.23
CA GLU A 37 -2.45 5.04 -30.02
C GLU A 37 -1.97 6.50 -30.00
N LYS A 38 -2.89 7.47 -30.10
CA LYS A 38 -2.51 8.89 -29.98
C LYS A 38 -2.07 9.26 -28.57
N THR A 39 -2.65 8.66 -27.52
CA THR A 39 -2.35 8.99 -26.11
C THR A 39 -1.15 8.24 -25.52
N ASP A 40 -0.59 7.22 -26.19
CA ASP A 40 0.64 6.54 -25.71
C ASP A 40 1.76 7.56 -25.46
N PHE A 41 2.26 7.57 -24.22
CA PHE A 41 3.25 8.51 -23.68
C PHE A 41 2.95 10.01 -23.90
N LYS A 42 1.68 10.38 -24.08
CA LYS A 42 1.22 11.77 -24.30
C LYS A 42 -0.02 12.03 -23.46
N MET A 43 0.12 12.76 -22.34
CA MET A 43 -0.96 13.00 -21.38
C MET A 43 -2.01 13.99 -21.93
N PRO A 44 -3.25 13.59 -22.23
CA PRO A 44 -4.31 14.49 -22.61
C PRO A 44 -4.90 15.22 -21.39
N LYS A 45 -5.58 16.34 -21.67
CA LYS A 45 -6.50 17.01 -20.75
C LYS A 45 -7.94 16.70 -21.15
N ILE A 46 -8.74 16.21 -20.20
CA ILE A 46 -10.19 16.05 -20.36
C ILE A 46 -10.88 17.06 -19.45
N THR A 47 -11.67 17.97 -20.02
CA THR A 47 -12.45 18.97 -19.27
C THR A 47 -13.94 18.69 -19.44
N ILE A 48 -14.60 18.23 -18.38
CA ILE A 48 -16.06 18.13 -18.31
C ILE A 48 -16.61 19.54 -18.05
N LYS A 49 -17.59 19.94 -18.85
CA LYS A 49 -18.26 21.24 -18.77
C LYS A 49 -19.65 21.04 -18.16
N LEU A 50 -19.76 21.26 -16.87
CA LEU A 50 -21.01 21.25 -16.11
C LEU A 50 -21.60 22.67 -16.13
N ASN A 51 -22.91 22.82 -16.21
CA ASN A 51 -23.55 24.11 -15.91
C ASN A 51 -23.50 24.36 -14.39
N ASP A 52 -23.85 25.55 -13.94
CA ASP A 52 -23.66 25.95 -12.53
C ASP A 52 -24.52 25.15 -11.55
N GLU A 53 -25.71 24.69 -11.97
CA GLU A 53 -26.59 23.81 -11.20
C GLU A 53 -26.01 22.39 -11.10
N ASP A 54 -25.67 21.78 -12.24
CA ASP A 54 -24.97 20.48 -12.30
C ASP A 54 -23.68 20.50 -11.46
N TYR A 55 -22.93 21.61 -11.49
CA TYR A 55 -21.68 21.78 -10.74
C TYR A 55 -21.93 21.94 -9.24
N LYS A 56 -22.90 22.76 -8.78
CA LYS A 56 -23.27 22.83 -7.35
C LYS A 56 -23.73 21.46 -6.86
N ASN A 57 -24.68 20.85 -7.58
CA ASN A 57 -25.33 19.61 -7.17
C ASN A 57 -24.32 18.46 -7.05
N PHE A 58 -23.32 18.37 -7.93
CA PHE A 58 -22.28 17.36 -7.83
C PHE A 58 -21.54 17.39 -6.48
N PHE A 59 -21.01 18.55 -6.07
CA PHE A 59 -20.29 18.67 -4.80
C PHE A 59 -21.24 18.55 -3.61
N LEU A 60 -22.45 19.10 -3.71
CA LEU A 60 -23.48 19.00 -2.66
C LEU A 60 -23.86 17.54 -2.39
N THR A 61 -24.09 16.71 -3.42
CA THR A 61 -24.42 15.28 -3.26
C THR A 61 -23.42 14.56 -2.36
N TYR A 62 -22.11 14.76 -2.58
CA TYR A 62 -21.08 14.08 -1.78
C TYR A 62 -20.82 14.74 -0.43
N GLN A 63 -21.03 16.05 -0.30
CA GLN A 63 -21.00 16.73 1.00
C GLN A 63 -22.15 16.23 1.90
N CYS A 64 -23.35 16.04 1.35
CA CYS A 64 -24.50 15.55 2.11
C CYS A 64 -24.37 14.07 2.50
N LEU A 65 -23.83 13.22 1.63
CA LEU A 65 -23.54 11.81 1.96
C LEU A 65 -22.55 11.66 3.13
N HIS A 66 -21.70 12.67 3.35
CA HIS A 66 -20.86 12.78 4.54
C HIS A 66 -21.63 13.39 5.72
N ASP A 67 -22.11 14.64 5.60
CA ASP A 67 -22.63 15.41 6.74
C ASP A 67 -23.91 14.79 7.35
N THR A 68 -24.79 14.26 6.51
CA THR A 68 -26.08 13.67 6.94
C THR A 68 -25.96 12.18 7.31
N ASN A 69 -24.74 11.62 7.31
CA ASN A 69 -24.49 10.26 7.80
C ASN A 69 -24.87 10.13 9.28
N SER A 70 -25.49 9.01 9.65
CA SER A 70 -25.95 8.70 11.02
C SER A 70 -24.87 8.85 12.09
N LYS A 71 -23.61 8.54 11.75
CA LYS A 71 -22.47 8.62 12.67
C LYS A 71 -21.96 10.05 12.89
N LEU A 72 -22.27 10.96 11.95
CA LEU A 72 -21.70 12.31 11.91
C LEU A 72 -22.74 13.39 12.28
N ARG A 73 -23.97 13.30 11.74
CA ARG A 73 -25.11 14.20 12.04
C ARG A 73 -24.72 15.70 12.04
N ILE A 74 -23.85 16.09 11.11
CA ILE A 74 -23.36 17.46 10.98
C ILE A 74 -24.51 18.32 10.44
N ARG A 75 -24.83 19.42 11.13
CA ARG A 75 -25.85 20.36 10.66
C ARG A 75 -25.41 20.98 9.33
N ASN A 76 -26.17 20.72 8.28
CA ASN A 76 -25.95 21.33 6.97
C ASN A 76 -27.29 21.71 6.30
N ASP A 77 -27.69 22.97 6.49
CA ASP A 77 -28.96 23.51 5.98
C ASP A 77 -29.02 23.53 4.43
N ASP A 78 -27.87 23.57 3.74
CA ASP A 78 -27.75 23.45 2.28
C ASP A 78 -28.08 22.01 1.82
N CYS A 79 -27.81 21.01 2.65
CA CYS A 79 -28.24 19.62 2.46
C CYS A 79 -29.71 19.41 2.81
N TYR A 80 -30.18 20.00 3.90
CA TYR A 80 -31.59 19.91 4.33
C TYR A 80 -32.56 20.67 3.40
N THR A 81 -32.04 21.52 2.52
CA THR A 81 -32.79 22.23 1.47
C THR A 81 -32.31 21.87 0.05
N ALA A 82 -31.55 20.78 -0.10
CA ALA A 82 -31.06 20.32 -1.40
C ALA A 82 -32.21 19.88 -2.35
N PRO A 83 -32.02 19.88 -3.69
CA PRO A 83 -33.10 19.64 -4.66
C PRO A 83 -33.80 18.26 -4.57
N TRP A 84 -33.28 17.32 -3.79
CA TRP A 84 -33.85 16.00 -3.53
C TRP A 84 -34.55 15.88 -2.17
N VAL A 85 -34.49 16.90 -1.30
CA VAL A 85 -35.19 16.94 -0.02
C VAL A 85 -36.50 17.70 -0.17
N ASN A 86 -37.61 17.04 0.15
CA ASN A 86 -38.93 17.67 0.20
C ASN A 86 -39.47 17.59 1.63
N LEU A 87 -39.33 18.69 2.37
CA LEU A 87 -39.69 18.76 3.78
C LEU A 87 -41.17 18.42 4.05
N ASP A 88 -42.09 18.67 3.12
CA ASP A 88 -43.50 18.27 3.26
C ASP A 88 -43.65 16.74 3.30
N GLU A 89 -42.93 16.02 2.43
CA GLU A 89 -42.96 14.54 2.39
C GLU A 89 -42.13 13.93 3.52
N THR A 90 -41.00 14.53 3.86
CA THR A 90 -40.18 14.16 5.03
C THR A 90 -40.99 14.28 6.32
N LEU A 91 -41.75 15.36 6.53
CA LEU A 91 -42.62 15.53 7.71
C LEU A 91 -43.78 14.52 7.73
N LYS A 92 -44.34 14.15 6.58
CA LYS A 92 -45.28 13.01 6.50
C LYS A 92 -44.58 11.70 6.88
N GLY A 93 -43.34 11.49 6.46
CA GLY A 93 -42.50 10.36 6.86
C GLY A 93 -42.31 10.26 8.38
N VAL A 94 -42.01 11.39 9.05
CA VAL A 94 -41.90 11.49 10.51
C VAL A 94 -43.17 10.99 11.21
N PHE A 95 -44.35 11.40 10.73
CA PHE A 95 -45.63 10.91 11.27
C PHE A 95 -45.92 9.44 10.90
N ASN A 96 -45.59 9.01 9.68
CA ASN A 96 -45.83 7.64 9.20
C ASN A 96 -44.94 6.59 9.88
N GLN A 97 -43.73 6.99 10.33
CA GLN A 97 -42.82 6.17 11.13
C GLN A 97 -43.07 6.29 12.64
N SER A 98 -44.09 7.06 13.07
CA SER A 98 -44.38 7.37 14.47
C SER A 98 -43.22 8.00 15.25
N LEU A 99 -42.30 8.71 14.57
CA LEU A 99 -41.24 9.50 15.22
C LEU A 99 -41.82 10.71 15.96
N ILE A 100 -42.98 11.19 15.50
CA ILE A 100 -43.87 12.13 16.22
C ILE A 100 -45.30 11.63 16.08
N GLU A 101 -46.04 11.60 17.18
CA GLU A 101 -47.48 11.36 17.15
C GLU A 101 -48.24 12.60 16.65
N LYS A 102 -48.86 12.54 15.46
CA LYS A 102 -49.67 13.67 14.95
C LYS A 102 -50.86 14.05 15.88
N SER A 103 -51.24 13.16 16.80
CA SER A 103 -52.24 13.33 17.87
C SER A 103 -51.84 14.31 18.99
N ILE A 104 -50.55 14.52 19.26
CA ILE A 104 -50.11 15.41 20.35
C ILE A 104 -50.03 16.88 19.92
N ILE A 105 -49.93 17.16 18.61
CA ILE A 105 -49.88 18.52 18.07
C ILE A 105 -51.26 19.17 18.15
N LYS A 106 -51.41 20.12 19.08
CA LYS A 106 -52.69 20.77 19.41
C LYS A 106 -52.66 22.29 19.30
N ASP A 107 -51.49 22.93 19.15
CA ASP A 107 -51.46 24.37 18.94
C ASP A 107 -52.06 24.76 17.57
N SER A 108 -52.76 25.88 17.56
CA SER A 108 -53.48 26.39 16.41
C SER A 108 -52.57 26.90 15.28
N ASN A 109 -51.28 27.16 15.52
CA ASN A 109 -50.30 27.58 14.52
C ASN A 109 -49.50 26.39 14.01
N ASP A 110 -49.13 25.46 14.89
CA ASP A 110 -48.50 24.19 14.49
C ASP A 110 -49.44 23.36 13.62
N LEU A 111 -50.73 23.33 13.95
CA LEU A 111 -51.78 22.75 13.09
C LEU A 111 -51.93 23.46 11.73
N LYS A 112 -51.44 24.69 11.56
CA LYS A 112 -51.30 25.32 10.23
C LYS A 112 -50.01 24.83 9.56
N ILE A 113 -48.88 24.79 10.26
CA ILE A 113 -47.59 24.34 9.74
C ILE A 113 -47.69 22.90 9.17
N ILE A 114 -48.16 21.94 9.96
CA ILE A 114 -48.19 20.51 9.57
C ILE A 114 -49.25 20.14 8.52
N ASN A 115 -50.04 21.11 8.08
CA ASN A 115 -51.05 20.98 7.02
C ASN A 115 -50.83 22.01 5.89
N ASN A 116 -49.75 22.81 5.94
CA ASN A 116 -49.33 23.70 4.86
C ASN A 116 -48.62 22.90 3.74
N LYS A 117 -48.28 23.58 2.64
CA LYS A 117 -47.34 23.09 1.62
C LYS A 117 -46.13 24.00 1.51
N ASN A 118 -45.00 23.42 1.12
CA ASN A 118 -43.68 24.05 1.08
C ASN A 118 -43.29 24.61 2.46
N ILE A 119 -43.24 23.75 3.47
CA ILE A 119 -42.74 24.15 4.80
C ILE A 119 -41.27 24.58 4.73
N THR A 120 -40.91 25.61 5.50
CA THR A 120 -39.51 26.06 5.63
C THR A 120 -38.73 25.14 6.57
N LEU A 121 -37.40 25.10 6.45
CA LEU A 121 -36.54 24.37 7.37
C LEU A 121 -36.76 24.81 8.83
N THR A 122 -36.92 26.11 9.08
CA THR A 122 -37.23 26.66 10.41
C THR A 122 -38.57 26.15 10.96
N ASN A 123 -39.61 26.06 10.13
CA ASN A 123 -40.91 25.53 10.56
C ASN A 123 -40.87 24.02 10.78
N PHE A 124 -40.08 23.28 9.98
CA PHE A 124 -39.85 21.86 10.17
C PHE A 124 -39.10 21.61 11.48
N GLU A 125 -37.97 22.27 11.69
CA GLU A 125 -37.14 22.22 12.90
C GLU A 125 -37.95 22.57 14.16
N HIS A 126 -38.81 23.60 14.10
CA HIS A 126 -39.72 23.93 15.21
C HIS A 126 -40.66 22.77 15.56
N ILE A 127 -41.30 22.12 14.58
CA ILE A 127 -42.19 20.97 14.85
C ILE A 127 -41.39 19.78 15.40
N ILE A 128 -40.19 19.50 14.87
CA ILE A 128 -39.34 18.42 15.38
C ILE A 128 -38.94 18.65 16.84
N THR A 129 -38.41 19.83 17.16
CA THR A 129 -37.88 20.14 18.51
C THR A 129 -38.96 20.42 19.56
N THR A 130 -40.19 20.71 19.15
CA THR A 130 -41.32 20.97 20.08
C THR A 130 -42.09 19.69 20.43
N TYR A 131 -42.14 18.71 19.53
CA TYR A 131 -42.97 17.50 19.67
C TYR A 131 -42.17 16.18 19.66
N SER A 132 -40.85 16.24 19.81
CA SER A 132 -39.97 15.07 19.97
C SER A 132 -38.72 15.40 20.78
N ASN A 133 -38.00 14.36 21.21
CA ASN A 133 -36.67 14.48 21.80
C ASN A 133 -35.53 14.50 20.75
N TYR A 134 -35.87 14.52 19.45
CA TYR A 134 -34.88 14.51 18.36
C TYR A 134 -34.48 15.93 17.95
N THR A 135 -33.24 16.10 17.48
CA THR A 135 -32.82 17.30 16.77
C THR A 135 -33.23 17.24 15.29
N VAL A 136 -33.14 18.38 14.58
CA VAL A 136 -33.31 18.39 13.12
C VAL A 136 -32.20 17.58 12.42
N GLN A 137 -31.00 17.50 13.01
CA GLN A 137 -29.88 16.71 12.50
C GLN A 137 -30.10 15.20 12.64
N ASP A 138 -30.78 14.75 13.71
CA ASP A 138 -31.17 13.35 13.86
C ASP A 138 -32.18 12.96 12.79
N ILE A 139 -33.31 13.68 12.72
CA ILE A 139 -34.41 13.39 11.80
C ILE A 139 -33.96 13.49 10.33
N LEU A 140 -33.11 14.47 9.98
CA LEU A 140 -32.59 14.62 8.63
C LEU A 140 -31.29 13.85 8.37
N SER A 141 -30.91 12.92 9.25
CA SER A 141 -29.87 11.93 8.96
C SER A 141 -30.38 10.84 8.01
N THR A 142 -29.47 10.17 7.31
CA THR A 142 -29.83 9.10 6.36
C THR A 142 -30.42 7.85 7.02
N ALA A 143 -30.27 7.64 8.34
CA ALA A 143 -30.70 6.43 9.03
C ALA A 143 -32.22 6.24 9.09
N PHE A 144 -32.99 7.32 9.20
CA PHE A 144 -34.46 7.26 9.18
C PHE A 144 -35.05 7.08 7.77
N GLY A 145 -34.24 7.21 6.71
CA GLY A 145 -34.68 6.98 5.33
C GLY A 145 -35.80 7.91 4.83
N LEU A 146 -36.01 9.06 5.48
CA LEU A 146 -37.11 10.01 5.19
C LEU A 146 -36.93 10.79 3.87
N TYR A 147 -35.76 10.66 3.24
CA TYR A 147 -35.44 11.07 1.89
C TYR A 147 -34.28 10.20 1.37
N THR A 148 -33.94 10.31 0.08
CA THR A 148 -32.80 9.60 -0.52
C THR A 148 -31.92 10.58 -1.28
N ILE A 149 -30.61 10.57 -1.01
CA ILE A 149 -29.65 11.33 -1.80
C ILE A 149 -29.42 10.58 -3.13
N PRO A 150 -29.67 11.19 -4.30
CA PRO A 150 -29.60 10.50 -5.59
C PRO A 150 -28.16 10.27 -6.05
N GLU A 151 -27.94 9.23 -6.87
CA GLU A 151 -26.70 9.12 -7.63
C GLU A 151 -26.60 10.22 -8.70
N TYR A 152 -25.43 10.83 -8.82
CA TYR A 152 -25.24 11.98 -9.69
C TYR A 152 -25.09 11.60 -11.18
N GLU A 153 -25.94 12.19 -12.03
CA GLU A 153 -25.86 12.15 -13.50
C GLU A 153 -26.21 13.50 -14.14
N ALA A 154 -25.24 14.09 -14.84
CA ALA A 154 -25.45 15.22 -15.74
C ALA A 154 -25.84 14.71 -17.14
N LYS A 155 -27.12 14.80 -17.48
CA LYS A 155 -27.68 14.28 -18.76
C LYS A 155 -27.19 15.04 -20.00
N ASN A 156 -26.73 16.28 -19.87
CA ASN A 156 -26.35 17.16 -20.98
C ASN A 156 -25.06 17.97 -20.71
N ALA A 157 -24.11 17.43 -19.94
CA ALA A 157 -22.80 18.05 -19.78
C ALA A 157 -22.08 18.22 -21.14
N GLY A 158 -21.21 19.22 -21.25
CA GLY A 158 -20.25 19.32 -22.35
C GLY A 158 -18.93 18.61 -22.03
N MET A 159 -18.10 18.41 -23.03
CA MET A 159 -16.71 17.95 -22.85
C MET A 159 -15.77 18.65 -23.84
N THR A 160 -14.56 18.98 -23.38
CA THR A 160 -13.43 19.32 -24.27
C THR A 160 -12.25 18.40 -23.95
N PHE A 161 -11.75 17.75 -24.99
CA PHE A 161 -10.51 16.98 -24.98
C PHE A 161 -9.39 17.84 -25.58
N SER A 162 -8.16 17.74 -25.07
CA SER A 162 -6.99 18.42 -25.63
C SER A 162 -5.74 17.56 -25.52
N LEU A 163 -5.00 17.42 -26.62
CA LEU A 163 -3.76 16.64 -26.70
C LEU A 163 -2.75 17.40 -27.56
N LYS A 164 -1.79 18.07 -26.91
CA LYS A 164 -0.97 19.12 -27.52
C LYS A 164 -1.89 20.17 -28.17
N ASP A 165 -1.75 20.39 -29.47
CA ASP A 165 -2.46 21.39 -30.26
C ASP A 165 -3.82 20.89 -30.81
N ASP A 166 -4.11 19.58 -30.73
CA ASP A 166 -5.41 19.01 -31.13
C ASP A 166 -6.43 19.19 -30.01
N VAL A 167 -7.54 19.86 -30.31
CA VAL A 167 -8.62 20.19 -29.37
C VAL A 167 -9.97 19.83 -29.96
N GLN A 168 -10.66 18.87 -29.34
CA GLN A 168 -12.00 18.42 -29.75
C GLN A 168 -13.02 18.77 -28.68
N THR A 169 -14.19 19.26 -29.09
CA THR A 169 -15.26 19.66 -28.16
C THR A 169 -16.57 19.00 -28.53
N PHE A 170 -17.21 18.40 -27.54
CA PHE A 170 -18.47 17.68 -27.63
C PHE A 170 -19.52 18.45 -26.81
N PRO A 171 -20.44 19.21 -27.44
CA PRO A 171 -21.40 20.05 -26.73
C PRO A 171 -22.45 19.30 -25.91
N SER A 172 -22.56 17.97 -26.06
CA SER A 172 -23.46 17.15 -25.26
C SER A 172 -22.93 15.72 -25.11
N ILE A 173 -22.61 15.36 -23.88
CA ILE A 173 -22.35 14.01 -23.38
C ILE A 173 -23.40 13.66 -22.32
N LYS A 174 -23.59 12.36 -22.05
CA LYS A 174 -24.07 11.91 -20.72
C LYS A 174 -22.83 11.69 -19.85
N PHE A 175 -22.87 12.23 -18.64
CA PHE A 175 -21.83 12.11 -17.64
C PHE A 175 -22.45 11.61 -16.32
N SER A 176 -21.86 10.61 -15.69
CA SER A 176 -22.30 10.12 -14.37
C SER A 176 -21.11 9.64 -13.55
N VAL A 177 -21.31 9.44 -12.25
CA VAL A 177 -20.39 8.63 -11.43
C VAL A 177 -20.44 7.16 -11.86
N GLY A 178 -19.32 6.45 -11.71
CA GLY A 178 -19.13 5.07 -12.14
C GLY A 178 -18.75 4.12 -10.99
N GLY A 179 -18.56 2.84 -11.32
CA GLY A 179 -18.22 1.79 -10.36
C GLY A 179 -19.42 1.20 -9.60
N LYS A 180 -19.10 0.29 -8.67
CA LYS A 180 -20.03 -0.35 -7.73
C LYS A 180 -19.49 -0.15 -6.31
N TYR A 181 -18.53 -0.97 -5.89
CA TYR A 181 -17.78 -0.79 -4.65
C TYR A 181 -16.98 0.52 -4.61
N THR A 182 -16.35 0.92 -5.73
CA THR A 182 -15.46 2.08 -5.80
C THR A 182 -16.09 3.46 -5.54
N LYS A 183 -17.41 3.53 -5.29
CA LYS A 183 -18.09 4.75 -4.82
C LYS A 183 -17.80 5.06 -3.34
N VAL A 184 -17.34 4.09 -2.55
CA VAL A 184 -17.01 4.31 -1.12
C VAL A 184 -15.72 5.10 -0.93
N PHE A 185 -14.81 5.06 -1.91
CA PHE A 185 -13.56 5.82 -1.88
C PHE A 185 -13.81 7.32 -2.02
N GLU A 186 -12.90 8.14 -1.49
CA GLU A 186 -12.96 9.59 -1.65
C GLU A 186 -12.83 10.00 -3.12
N LYS A 187 -11.92 9.35 -3.87
CA LYS A 187 -11.67 9.62 -5.29
C LYS A 187 -12.62 8.81 -6.19
N LEU A 188 -13.70 9.45 -6.63
CA LEU A 188 -14.73 8.82 -7.47
C LEU A 188 -14.27 8.59 -8.92
N GLY A 189 -14.67 7.45 -9.50
CA GLY A 189 -14.61 7.20 -10.95
C GLY A 189 -15.86 7.69 -11.70
N TYR A 190 -15.77 7.88 -13.01
CA TYR A 190 -16.84 8.46 -13.84
C TYR A 190 -17.09 7.73 -15.16
N ASN A 191 -18.29 7.92 -15.71
CA ASN A 191 -18.74 7.40 -17.00
C ASN A 191 -18.95 8.54 -18.00
N ILE A 192 -18.44 8.39 -19.23
CA ILE A 192 -18.66 9.33 -20.33
C ILE A 192 -19.33 8.61 -21.50
N LYS A 193 -20.42 9.17 -22.02
CA LYS A 193 -21.07 8.74 -23.27
C LYS A 193 -21.29 9.95 -24.20
N ILE A 194 -20.50 10.03 -25.27
CA ILE A 194 -20.64 11.05 -26.31
C ILE A 194 -21.94 10.79 -27.09
N LYS A 195 -22.81 11.80 -27.21
CA LYS A 195 -24.09 11.64 -27.91
C LYS A 195 -23.94 11.71 -29.43
N LYS A 196 -23.20 12.72 -29.92
CA LYS A 196 -22.97 13.00 -31.35
C LYS A 196 -21.47 13.03 -31.63
N GLY A 197 -21.04 12.37 -32.71
CA GLY A 197 -19.63 12.14 -33.02
C GLY A 197 -18.98 11.05 -32.17
N MET A 198 -17.67 10.94 -32.30
CA MET A 198 -16.76 10.10 -31.53
C MET A 198 -15.46 10.87 -31.27
N LEU A 199 -14.72 10.50 -30.24
CA LEU A 199 -13.36 10.95 -29.96
C LEU A 199 -12.42 9.81 -30.37
N TYR A 200 -11.75 9.95 -31.51
CA TYR A 200 -10.80 8.97 -32.08
C TYR A 200 -11.29 7.51 -32.01
N GLU A 201 -12.28 7.17 -32.84
CA GLU A 201 -12.90 5.82 -32.92
C GLU A 201 -13.63 5.34 -31.64
N ARG A 202 -13.85 6.22 -30.65
CA ARG A 202 -14.53 5.88 -29.39
C ARG A 202 -15.62 6.86 -28.96
N LYS A 203 -16.72 6.30 -28.47
CA LYS A 203 -17.95 7.02 -28.08
C LYS A 203 -18.25 6.93 -26.58
N GLN A 204 -17.70 5.93 -25.89
CA GLN A 204 -17.93 5.68 -24.47
C GLN A 204 -16.61 5.36 -23.77
N PHE A 205 -16.39 5.94 -22.60
CA PHE A 205 -15.17 5.79 -21.81
C PHE A 205 -15.50 5.68 -20.32
N ARG A 206 -14.62 5.04 -19.56
CA ARG A 206 -14.62 5.07 -18.09
C ARG A 206 -13.40 5.86 -17.62
N LEU A 207 -13.61 6.81 -16.73
CA LEU A 207 -12.54 7.45 -15.97
C LEU A 207 -12.41 6.67 -14.65
N ARG A 208 -11.38 5.84 -14.53
CA ARG A 208 -11.09 5.04 -13.32
C ARG A 208 -10.09 5.79 -12.44
N SER A 209 -10.34 5.81 -11.13
CA SER A 209 -9.60 6.62 -10.17
C SER A 209 -8.24 6.04 -9.77
N GLU A 210 -8.04 4.74 -10.04
CA GLU A 210 -6.96 3.87 -9.55
C GLU A 210 -6.70 3.96 -8.03
N SER A 211 -7.75 4.23 -7.23
CA SER A 211 -7.63 4.25 -5.75
C SER A 211 -7.09 2.94 -5.20
N VAL A 212 -7.49 1.80 -5.77
CA VAL A 212 -7.08 0.46 -5.31
C VAL A 212 -5.74 -0.03 -5.90
N ASP A 213 -5.16 0.66 -6.88
CA ASP A 213 -3.85 0.28 -7.41
C ASP A 213 -2.76 1.24 -6.91
N PRO A 214 -1.96 0.87 -5.90
CA PRO A 214 -0.84 1.71 -5.48
C PRO A 214 0.14 1.99 -6.63
N SER A 215 0.27 1.09 -7.61
CA SER A 215 1.15 1.24 -8.80
C SER A 215 0.55 2.08 -9.96
N PHE A 216 -0.76 2.36 -9.93
CA PHE A 216 -1.51 3.10 -10.96
C PHE A 216 -1.47 2.51 -12.40
N ILE A 217 -0.97 1.29 -12.62
CA ILE A 217 -0.79 0.72 -13.97
C ILE A 217 -1.23 -0.74 -14.15
N ARG A 218 -1.67 -1.47 -13.11
CA ARG A 218 -2.08 -2.88 -13.22
C ARG A 218 -3.11 -3.09 -14.33
N GLU A 219 -4.20 -2.33 -14.29
CA GLU A 219 -5.26 -2.41 -15.29
C GLU A 219 -4.72 -2.14 -16.70
N LYS A 220 -3.87 -1.11 -16.86
CA LYS A 220 -3.26 -0.83 -18.16
C LYS A 220 -2.34 -1.96 -18.62
N LEU A 221 -1.49 -2.50 -17.75
CA LEU A 221 -0.51 -3.52 -18.13
C LEU A 221 -1.22 -4.82 -18.55
N SER A 222 -2.28 -5.20 -17.84
CA SER A 222 -3.15 -6.33 -18.24
C SER A 222 -3.77 -6.10 -19.61
N TYR A 223 -4.35 -4.92 -19.88
CA TYR A 223 -4.88 -4.63 -21.23
C TYR A 223 -3.79 -4.60 -22.30
N ASP A 224 -2.66 -3.94 -22.06
CA ASP A 224 -1.53 -3.89 -22.98
C ASP A 224 -1.05 -5.32 -23.34
N ILE A 225 -1.01 -6.24 -22.38
CA ILE A 225 -0.68 -7.66 -22.57
C ILE A 225 -1.79 -8.42 -23.33
N CYS A 226 -3.06 -8.28 -22.94
CA CYS A 226 -4.17 -8.99 -23.58
C CYS A 226 -4.31 -8.62 -25.08
N ASN A 227 -4.10 -7.34 -25.42
CA ASN A 227 -4.08 -6.91 -26.82
C ASN A 227 -2.89 -7.52 -27.59
N LEU A 228 -1.69 -7.60 -26.96
CA LEU A 228 -0.50 -8.21 -27.58
C LEU A 228 -0.71 -9.69 -27.97
N ILE A 229 -1.37 -10.47 -27.11
CA ILE A 229 -1.63 -11.90 -27.35
C ILE A 229 -2.91 -12.18 -28.15
N GLY A 230 -3.58 -11.12 -28.64
CA GLY A 230 -4.75 -11.21 -29.51
C GLY A 230 -6.04 -11.65 -28.81
N LEU A 231 -6.19 -11.40 -27.51
CA LEU A 231 -7.46 -11.58 -26.80
C LEU A 231 -8.42 -10.41 -27.08
N PRO A 232 -9.75 -10.67 -27.16
CA PRO A 232 -10.75 -9.63 -27.38
C PRO A 232 -10.90 -8.76 -26.13
N SER A 233 -10.11 -7.70 -26.05
CA SER A 233 -9.87 -6.95 -24.82
C SER A 233 -10.10 -5.45 -24.97
N LEU A 234 -10.32 -4.77 -23.85
CA LEU A 234 -10.38 -3.30 -23.81
C LEU A 234 -8.96 -2.70 -23.95
N SER A 235 -8.89 -1.38 -23.98
CA SER A 235 -7.63 -0.64 -23.88
C SER A 235 -7.73 0.39 -22.76
N SER A 236 -6.58 0.73 -22.16
CA SER A 236 -6.48 1.83 -21.21
C SER A 236 -5.24 2.71 -21.48
N ASN A 237 -5.39 3.99 -21.18
CA ASN A 237 -4.33 4.99 -21.10
C ASN A 237 -4.73 6.01 -20.02
N PHE A 238 -4.18 7.22 -20.00
CA PHE A 238 -4.38 8.15 -18.88
C PHE A 238 -4.91 9.52 -19.34
N ALA A 239 -5.44 10.31 -18.39
CA ALA A 239 -5.79 11.72 -18.61
C ALA A 239 -5.73 12.55 -17.32
N ARG A 240 -5.43 13.84 -17.47
CA ARG A 240 -5.65 14.84 -16.42
C ARG A 240 -7.07 15.39 -16.55
N VAL A 241 -7.89 15.19 -15.52
CA VAL A 241 -9.34 15.47 -15.56
C VAL A 241 -9.65 16.79 -14.86
N TYR A 242 -10.57 17.58 -15.42
CA TYR A 242 -11.02 18.86 -14.89
C TYR A 242 -12.54 18.98 -14.97
N PHE A 243 -13.18 19.52 -13.93
CA PHE A 243 -14.59 19.94 -13.98
C PHE A 243 -14.62 21.47 -14.03
N ASN A 244 -15.10 22.02 -15.14
CA ASN A 244 -15.03 23.44 -15.49
C ASN A 244 -13.58 24.00 -15.40
N LYS A 245 -13.18 24.52 -14.25
CA LYS A 245 -11.80 24.97 -13.97
C LYS A 245 -11.08 24.14 -12.90
N LYS A 246 -11.80 23.45 -12.02
CA LYS A 246 -11.23 22.67 -10.91
C LYS A 246 -10.53 21.43 -11.45
N PHE A 247 -9.29 21.20 -11.02
CA PHE A 247 -8.56 19.98 -11.32
C PHE A 247 -9.11 18.83 -10.45
N MET A 248 -9.35 17.68 -11.07
CA MET A 248 -9.92 16.50 -10.42
C MET A 248 -8.90 15.37 -10.24
N GLY A 249 -7.66 15.56 -10.69
CA GLY A 249 -6.60 14.55 -10.59
C GLY A 249 -6.27 13.83 -11.90
N LEU A 250 -5.41 12.84 -11.77
CA LEU A 250 -5.05 11.86 -12.79
C LEU A 250 -6.06 10.71 -12.79
N TYR A 251 -6.45 10.23 -13.97
CA TYR A 251 -7.34 9.08 -14.14
C TYR A 251 -6.79 8.10 -15.17
N SER A 252 -7.01 6.81 -14.95
CA SER A 252 -7.05 5.81 -16.02
C SER A 252 -8.27 6.10 -16.90
N VAL A 253 -8.07 6.12 -18.22
CA VAL A 253 -9.13 6.27 -19.22
C VAL A 253 -9.25 4.96 -19.96
N ARG A 254 -10.28 4.20 -19.62
CA ARG A 254 -10.57 2.88 -20.16
C ARG A 254 -11.66 2.92 -21.21
N ASP A 255 -11.52 2.04 -22.19
CA ASP A 255 -12.58 1.64 -23.12
C ASP A 255 -13.77 0.97 -22.38
N ALA A 256 -14.84 0.60 -23.09
CA ALA A 256 -15.97 -0.12 -22.47
C ALA A 256 -16.69 -1.06 -23.44
N PHE A 257 -16.89 -2.31 -23.03
CA PHE A 257 -17.79 -3.25 -23.71
C PHE A 257 -19.21 -2.65 -23.74
N LYS A 258 -19.61 -2.21 -24.93
CA LYS A 258 -20.90 -1.63 -25.31
C LYS A 258 -21.04 -1.77 -26.84
N PRO A 259 -22.23 -1.60 -27.43
CA PRO A 259 -22.44 -1.87 -28.86
C PRO A 259 -21.50 -1.15 -29.85
N GLN A 260 -20.97 0.04 -29.53
CA GLN A 260 -19.99 0.73 -30.38
C GLN A 260 -18.58 0.08 -30.35
N TRP A 261 -18.21 -0.57 -29.24
CA TRP A 261 -16.99 -1.37 -29.18
C TRP A 261 -17.15 -2.67 -29.97
N ILE A 262 -18.31 -3.31 -29.88
CA ILE A 262 -18.65 -4.50 -30.68
C ILE A 262 -18.66 -4.16 -32.18
N GLU A 263 -19.27 -3.04 -32.58
CA GLU A 263 -19.22 -2.50 -33.94
C GLU A 263 -17.79 -2.27 -34.44
N TYR A 264 -16.88 -1.78 -33.58
CA TYR A 264 -15.47 -1.58 -33.91
C TYR A 264 -14.67 -2.89 -34.05
N THR A 265 -14.91 -3.86 -33.16
CA THR A 265 -14.11 -5.10 -33.07
C THR A 265 -14.62 -6.22 -33.99
N TYR A 266 -15.95 -6.34 -34.14
CA TYR A 266 -16.61 -7.43 -34.85
C TYR A 266 -17.47 -6.98 -36.04
N GLY A 267 -17.70 -5.68 -36.23
CA GLY A 267 -18.54 -5.13 -37.29
C GLY A 267 -20.04 -5.17 -37.03
N GLU A 268 -20.52 -5.76 -35.92
CA GLU A 268 -21.94 -5.83 -35.58
C GLU A 268 -22.43 -4.49 -35.00
N ALA A 269 -22.89 -3.61 -35.87
CA ALA A 269 -23.43 -2.31 -35.50
C ALA A 269 -24.69 -2.42 -34.63
N SER A 270 -24.69 -1.74 -33.48
CA SER A 270 -25.84 -1.65 -32.56
C SER A 270 -26.38 -2.99 -32.03
N THR A 271 -25.49 -3.97 -31.77
CA THR A 271 -25.85 -5.28 -31.19
C THR A 271 -26.79 -5.19 -29.97
N LYS A 272 -27.62 -6.23 -29.82
CA LYS A 272 -28.48 -6.49 -28.65
C LYS A 272 -28.06 -7.71 -27.84
N HIS A 273 -26.94 -8.37 -28.20
CA HIS A 273 -26.53 -9.66 -27.62
C HIS A 273 -25.27 -9.54 -26.75
N LEU A 274 -25.17 -8.44 -26.00
CA LEU A 274 -24.12 -8.20 -25.03
C LEU A 274 -24.68 -8.38 -23.62
N TYR A 275 -24.01 -9.17 -22.78
CA TYR A 275 -24.51 -9.62 -21.48
C TYR A 275 -23.50 -9.27 -20.39
N THR A 276 -23.91 -8.46 -19.41
CA THR A 276 -23.09 -8.16 -18.23
C THR A 276 -23.26 -9.27 -17.20
N CYS A 277 -22.18 -9.66 -16.52
CA CYS A 277 -22.21 -10.74 -15.53
C CYS A 277 -21.92 -10.22 -14.12
N ASP A 278 -22.60 -10.80 -13.13
CA ASP A 278 -22.50 -10.50 -11.70
C ASP A 278 -23.15 -11.66 -10.92
N SER A 279 -22.58 -12.06 -9.78
CA SER A 279 -23.13 -13.15 -8.97
C SER A 279 -24.51 -12.84 -8.37
N SER A 280 -24.97 -11.57 -8.40
CA SER A 280 -26.34 -11.19 -8.06
C SER A 280 -27.39 -11.48 -9.15
N TYR A 281 -26.98 -11.88 -10.36
CA TYR A 281 -27.91 -12.19 -11.46
C TYR A 281 -28.38 -13.65 -11.50
N GLY A 282 -27.81 -14.54 -10.67
CA GLY A 282 -28.23 -15.94 -10.61
C GLY A 282 -27.33 -16.80 -9.72
N ASN A 283 -27.66 -18.10 -9.63
CA ASN A 283 -26.84 -19.11 -8.96
C ASN A 283 -26.56 -20.31 -9.89
N ASN A 284 -26.24 -20.01 -11.14
CA ASN A 284 -25.82 -20.98 -12.14
C ASN A 284 -24.32 -21.29 -11.99
N ALA A 285 -23.93 -22.55 -12.22
CA ALA A 285 -22.54 -22.99 -12.10
C ALA A 285 -21.67 -22.68 -13.34
N TYR A 286 -22.29 -22.31 -14.48
CA TYR A 286 -21.58 -21.91 -15.70
C TYR A 286 -21.34 -20.40 -15.73
N PHE A 287 -22.41 -19.60 -15.79
CA PHE A 287 -22.38 -18.14 -15.95
C PHE A 287 -23.64 -17.50 -15.32
N ASN A 288 -23.48 -16.34 -14.66
CA ASN A 288 -24.59 -15.54 -14.12
C ASN A 288 -24.59 -14.16 -14.76
N CYS A 289 -25.34 -14.02 -15.85
CA CYS A 289 -25.36 -12.80 -16.66
C CYS A 289 -26.78 -12.36 -17.01
N LYS A 290 -26.91 -11.08 -17.32
CA LYS A 290 -28.13 -10.43 -17.79
C LYS A 290 -27.79 -9.61 -19.04
N ASN A 291 -28.73 -9.45 -19.96
CA ASN A 291 -28.55 -8.54 -21.10
C ASN A 291 -28.18 -7.11 -20.61
N ASP A 292 -27.20 -6.51 -21.27
CA ASP A 292 -26.68 -5.15 -21.00
C ASP A 292 -27.66 -4.05 -21.45
N ASP A 293 -28.63 -4.40 -22.28
CA ASP A 293 -29.76 -3.54 -22.62
C ASP A 293 -30.92 -3.74 -21.63
N ASP A 294 -31.09 -2.77 -20.73
CA ASP A 294 -32.16 -2.76 -19.74
C ASP A 294 -33.58 -2.77 -20.33
N ASP A 295 -33.78 -2.45 -21.61
CA ASP A 295 -35.10 -2.54 -22.25
C ASP A 295 -35.54 -4.01 -22.49
N ILE A 296 -34.60 -4.95 -22.52
CA ILE A 296 -34.87 -6.38 -22.71
C ILE A 296 -35.25 -7.03 -21.37
N LYS A 297 -36.49 -7.52 -21.27
CA LYS A 297 -37.06 -8.16 -20.05
C LYS A 297 -37.18 -9.68 -20.14
N GLU A 298 -37.40 -10.21 -21.34
CA GLU A 298 -37.43 -11.65 -21.63
C GLU A 298 -36.34 -11.95 -22.67
N ASP A 299 -35.25 -12.59 -22.26
CA ASP A 299 -34.14 -12.94 -23.14
C ASP A 299 -34.12 -14.43 -23.45
N LYS A 300 -34.64 -14.80 -24.63
CA LYS A 300 -34.79 -16.20 -25.04
C LYS A 300 -33.48 -16.84 -25.46
N GLU A 301 -32.50 -16.05 -25.91
CA GLU A 301 -31.21 -16.60 -26.35
C GLU A 301 -30.28 -16.86 -25.18
N TRP A 302 -30.31 -16.04 -24.12
CA TRP A 302 -29.74 -16.41 -22.83
C TRP A 302 -30.34 -17.71 -22.28
N ASP A 303 -31.67 -17.79 -22.29
CA ASP A 303 -32.43 -18.97 -21.84
C ASP A 303 -32.08 -20.23 -22.65
N ASN A 304 -31.84 -20.07 -23.95
CA ASN A 304 -31.39 -21.11 -24.88
C ASN A 304 -29.94 -21.53 -24.61
N PHE A 305 -29.01 -20.56 -24.47
CA PHE A 305 -27.59 -20.78 -24.17
C PHE A 305 -27.39 -21.62 -22.90
N ILE A 306 -28.05 -21.28 -21.81
CA ILE A 306 -27.98 -22.05 -20.55
C ILE A 306 -28.57 -23.46 -20.72
N LYS A 307 -29.66 -23.61 -21.50
CA LYS A 307 -30.26 -24.91 -21.87
C LYS A 307 -29.44 -25.73 -22.89
N ARG A 308 -28.44 -25.13 -23.55
CA ARG A 308 -27.43 -25.83 -24.37
C ARG A 308 -26.25 -26.27 -23.51
N LEU A 309 -25.68 -25.37 -22.70
CA LEU A 309 -24.58 -25.67 -21.77
C LEU A 309 -24.89 -26.88 -20.87
N THR A 310 -26.08 -26.92 -20.27
CA THR A 310 -26.55 -28.05 -19.44
C THR A 310 -26.70 -29.40 -20.16
N LYS A 311 -26.50 -29.46 -21.48
CA LYS A 311 -26.54 -30.70 -22.30
C LYS A 311 -25.19 -31.09 -22.89
N VAL A 312 -24.17 -30.22 -22.78
CA VAL A 312 -22.80 -30.48 -23.23
C VAL A 312 -22.22 -31.65 -22.44
N LYS A 313 -21.59 -32.60 -23.13
CA LYS A 313 -20.95 -33.78 -22.52
C LYS A 313 -19.45 -33.84 -22.77
N ASN A 314 -18.98 -33.14 -23.80
CA ASN A 314 -17.57 -33.09 -24.21
C ASN A 314 -17.28 -31.78 -24.94
N ARG A 315 -15.99 -31.44 -25.08
CA ARG A 315 -15.49 -30.24 -25.76
C ARG A 315 -16.16 -29.94 -27.11
N LYS A 316 -16.39 -30.94 -27.96
CA LYS A 316 -16.97 -30.72 -29.29
C LYS A 316 -18.39 -30.15 -29.22
N ASP A 317 -19.22 -30.64 -28.29
CA ASP A 317 -20.59 -30.14 -28.11
C ASP A 317 -20.61 -28.66 -27.69
N LEU A 318 -19.53 -28.20 -27.01
CA LEU A 318 -19.35 -26.82 -26.57
C LEU A 318 -18.85 -25.91 -27.70
N GLU A 319 -17.91 -26.41 -28.51
CA GLU A 319 -17.33 -25.69 -29.67
C GLU A 319 -18.38 -25.37 -30.76
N GLU A 320 -19.52 -26.08 -30.78
CA GLU A 320 -20.66 -25.75 -31.66
C GLU A 320 -21.32 -24.39 -31.38
N PHE A 321 -21.06 -23.74 -30.24
CA PHE A 321 -21.66 -22.45 -29.90
C PHE A 321 -20.89 -21.56 -28.91
N PHE A 322 -19.72 -21.97 -28.43
CA PHE A 322 -18.94 -21.22 -27.45
C PHE A 322 -17.48 -21.12 -27.86
N ASP A 323 -16.85 -19.98 -27.58
CA ASP A 323 -15.45 -19.71 -27.94
C ASP A 323 -14.47 -20.35 -26.94
N VAL A 324 -14.33 -21.67 -27.05
CA VAL A 324 -13.41 -22.50 -26.24
C VAL A 324 -11.97 -22.01 -26.34
N GLU A 325 -11.49 -21.64 -27.54
CA GLU A 325 -10.13 -21.12 -27.73
C GLU A 325 -9.92 -19.82 -26.92
N THR A 326 -10.84 -18.86 -27.02
CA THR A 326 -10.79 -17.62 -26.24
C THR A 326 -10.91 -17.89 -24.74
N TYR A 327 -11.78 -18.82 -24.33
CA TYR A 327 -11.95 -19.20 -22.92
C TYR A 327 -10.69 -19.85 -22.32
N MET A 328 -10.04 -20.78 -23.04
CA MET A 328 -8.80 -21.42 -22.58
C MET A 328 -7.64 -20.43 -22.49
N LYS A 329 -7.53 -19.52 -23.47
CA LYS A 329 -6.58 -18.40 -23.40
C LYS A 329 -6.85 -17.46 -22.22
N TRP A 330 -8.12 -17.17 -21.90
CA TRP A 330 -8.45 -16.41 -20.70
C TRP A 330 -8.00 -17.13 -19.42
N GLN A 331 -8.17 -18.45 -19.31
CA GLN A 331 -7.68 -19.17 -18.11
C GLN A 331 -6.14 -19.18 -18.04
N ALA A 332 -5.44 -19.33 -19.17
CA ALA A 332 -3.98 -19.25 -19.22
C ALA A 332 -3.43 -17.87 -18.81
N ILE A 333 -4.05 -16.76 -19.23
CA ILE A 333 -3.59 -15.42 -18.84
C ILE A 333 -4.03 -15.05 -17.41
N LYS A 334 -5.22 -15.47 -16.97
CA LYS A 334 -5.67 -15.33 -15.56
C LYS A 334 -4.66 -15.96 -14.60
N TYR A 335 -4.12 -17.13 -14.96
CA TYR A 335 -3.07 -17.78 -14.20
C TYR A 335 -1.75 -16.98 -14.18
N LEU A 336 -1.34 -16.31 -15.26
CA LEU A 336 -0.12 -15.50 -15.22
C LEU A 336 -0.28 -14.20 -14.42
N PHE A 337 -1.48 -13.60 -14.43
CA PHE A 337 -1.77 -12.41 -13.63
C PHE A 337 -2.10 -12.70 -12.15
N GLY A 338 -2.65 -13.87 -11.83
CA GLY A 338 -3.16 -14.20 -10.50
C GLY A 338 -4.61 -13.73 -10.25
N SER A 339 -5.44 -13.75 -11.29
CA SER A 339 -6.77 -13.12 -11.36
C SER A 339 -7.81 -13.79 -10.48
N TRP A 340 -7.79 -13.51 -9.18
CA TRP A 340 -8.76 -14.04 -8.21
C TRP A 340 -10.16 -13.42 -8.35
N ASP A 341 -10.30 -12.25 -9.00
CA ASP A 341 -11.57 -11.52 -9.11
C ASP A 341 -12.31 -11.75 -10.45
N HIS A 342 -11.84 -12.68 -11.30
CA HIS A 342 -12.46 -13.05 -12.60
C HIS A 342 -13.05 -14.45 -12.59
N VAL A 343 -13.76 -14.80 -11.51
CA VAL A 343 -14.48 -16.07 -11.37
C VAL A 343 -15.61 -16.14 -12.41
N THR A 344 -15.66 -17.22 -13.18
CA THR A 344 -16.44 -17.38 -14.41
C THR A 344 -17.96 -17.30 -14.20
N ASN A 345 -18.47 -17.50 -12.98
CA ASN A 345 -19.89 -17.30 -12.66
C ASN A 345 -20.19 -16.03 -11.82
N ALA A 346 -19.21 -15.12 -11.70
CA ALA A 346 -19.30 -13.86 -10.96
C ALA A 346 -19.16 -12.63 -11.88
N HIS A 347 -18.57 -11.54 -11.38
CA HIS A 347 -18.44 -10.24 -12.05
C HIS A 347 -17.19 -10.11 -12.94
N ASN A 348 -16.86 -8.87 -13.33
CA ASN A 348 -15.65 -8.50 -14.10
C ASN A 348 -15.55 -9.12 -15.51
N GLN A 349 -16.69 -9.55 -16.04
CA GLN A 349 -16.80 -10.17 -17.36
C GLN A 349 -18.10 -9.80 -18.08
N PHE A 350 -18.07 -9.92 -19.40
CA PHE A 350 -19.21 -9.92 -20.29
C PHE A 350 -19.22 -11.22 -21.10
N LEU A 351 -20.41 -11.63 -21.53
CA LEU A 351 -20.58 -12.53 -22.66
C LEU A 351 -21.13 -11.75 -23.86
N TYR A 352 -20.68 -12.10 -25.05
CA TYR A 352 -21.20 -11.56 -26.30
C TYR A 352 -21.56 -12.71 -27.24
N MET A 353 -22.80 -12.75 -27.75
CA MET A 353 -23.19 -13.70 -28.79
C MET A 353 -22.98 -13.06 -30.17
N PHE A 354 -21.91 -13.45 -30.84
CA PHE A 354 -21.62 -13.08 -32.22
C PHE A 354 -22.45 -13.94 -33.18
N HIS A 355 -23.21 -13.31 -34.07
CA HIS A 355 -23.95 -13.98 -35.14
C HIS A 355 -23.11 -14.01 -36.42
N ASP A 356 -22.54 -15.17 -36.78
CA ASP A 356 -21.80 -15.31 -38.03
C ASP A 356 -22.76 -15.38 -39.23
N THR A 357 -22.96 -14.25 -39.89
CA THR A 357 -23.76 -14.15 -41.13
C THR A 357 -23.24 -15.01 -42.30
N THR A 358 -22.03 -15.57 -42.21
CA THR A 358 -21.44 -16.44 -43.23
C THR A 358 -21.91 -17.89 -43.08
N SER A 359 -21.90 -18.44 -41.86
CA SER A 359 -22.31 -19.82 -41.58
C SER A 359 -23.74 -19.95 -41.01
N GLY A 360 -24.33 -18.85 -40.57
CA GLY A 360 -25.65 -18.80 -39.92
C GLY A 360 -25.67 -19.29 -38.47
N ASN A 361 -24.50 -19.40 -37.83
CA ASN A 361 -24.36 -19.91 -36.46
C ASN A 361 -24.03 -18.81 -35.45
N ASP A 362 -24.58 -18.95 -34.25
CA ASP A 362 -24.30 -18.06 -33.11
C ASP A 362 -23.16 -18.61 -32.25
N LYS A 363 -22.18 -17.76 -31.93
CA LYS A 363 -21.03 -18.10 -31.07
C LYS A 363 -20.90 -17.16 -29.88
N TRP A 364 -20.90 -17.73 -28.68
CA TRP A 364 -20.78 -17.01 -27.42
C TRP A 364 -19.30 -16.83 -27.04
N ILE A 365 -18.88 -15.58 -26.91
CA ILE A 365 -17.50 -15.14 -26.68
C ILE A 365 -17.38 -14.52 -25.27
N PRO A 366 -16.47 -15.01 -24.41
CA PRO A 366 -16.17 -14.40 -23.11
C PRO A 366 -15.21 -13.21 -23.23
N LEU A 367 -15.50 -12.13 -22.50
CA LEU A 367 -14.83 -10.83 -22.56
C LEU A 367 -14.54 -10.32 -21.13
N LEU A 368 -13.27 -10.14 -20.73
CA LEU A 368 -12.90 -9.76 -19.34
C LEU A 368 -12.53 -8.26 -19.19
N TYR A 369 -12.81 -7.68 -18.02
CA TYR A 369 -12.51 -6.29 -17.68
C TYR A 369 -12.27 -6.07 -16.17
N ASP A 370 -11.94 -4.84 -15.72
CA ASP A 370 -11.58 -4.50 -14.32
C ASP A 370 -10.38 -5.35 -13.87
N PHE A 371 -9.19 -4.95 -14.32
CA PHE A 371 -7.90 -5.63 -14.07
C PHE A 371 -7.02 -4.84 -13.07
N ASP A 372 -7.63 -4.13 -12.13
CA ASP A 372 -6.92 -3.36 -11.10
C ASP A 372 -6.40 -4.23 -9.95
N SER A 373 -6.99 -5.41 -9.73
CA SER A 373 -6.57 -6.41 -8.73
C SER A 373 -5.55 -7.46 -9.24
N GLU A 374 -4.92 -7.21 -10.40
CA GLU A 374 -3.98 -8.16 -11.02
C GLU A 374 -2.54 -8.06 -10.49
N PHE A 375 -1.68 -9.00 -10.91
CA PHE A 375 -0.27 -9.09 -10.53
C PHE A 375 -0.08 -9.10 -9.01
N GLY A 376 -0.75 -10.05 -8.35
CA GLY A 376 -0.64 -10.28 -6.91
C GLY A 376 -1.20 -9.18 -6.03
N ALA A 377 -2.32 -8.55 -6.40
CA ALA A 377 -2.99 -7.55 -5.57
C ALA A 377 -4.22 -8.09 -4.83
N TYR A 378 -4.30 -7.80 -3.54
CA TYR A 378 -5.36 -8.17 -2.59
C TYR A 378 -5.45 -9.67 -2.26
N LYS A 379 -6.17 -9.99 -1.17
CA LYS A 379 -6.29 -11.35 -0.58
C LYS A 379 -4.92 -11.88 -0.11
N ASP A 380 -4.72 -13.20 -0.25
CA ASP A 380 -3.47 -13.93 0.02
C ASP A 380 -2.91 -14.54 -1.30
N PRO A 381 -2.40 -13.70 -2.22
CA PRO A 381 -1.88 -14.15 -3.50
C PRO A 381 -0.53 -14.85 -3.30
N LYS A 382 -0.23 -15.86 -4.12
CA LYS A 382 1.03 -16.63 -4.04
C LYS A 382 1.63 -16.79 -5.43
N PRO A 383 2.72 -16.12 -5.80
CA PRO A 383 3.28 -16.26 -7.15
C PRO A 383 3.81 -17.68 -7.43
N ARG A 384 4.18 -18.45 -6.40
CA ARG A 384 4.63 -19.86 -6.51
C ARG A 384 3.47 -20.87 -6.31
N ARG A 385 2.50 -20.89 -7.23
CA ARG A 385 1.41 -21.89 -7.31
C ARG A 385 1.22 -22.37 -8.75
N SER A 386 0.74 -23.61 -8.92
CA SER A 386 0.32 -24.13 -10.22
C SER A 386 -1.06 -23.59 -10.63
N PHE A 387 -1.45 -23.83 -11.89
CA PHE A 387 -2.79 -23.52 -12.39
C PHE A 387 -3.87 -24.20 -11.54
N TYR A 388 -3.68 -25.46 -11.15
CA TYR A 388 -4.64 -26.19 -10.33
C TYR A 388 -4.75 -25.62 -8.90
N ASP A 389 -3.63 -25.22 -8.29
CA ASP A 389 -3.60 -24.69 -6.92
C ASP A 389 -4.09 -23.23 -6.81
N ASP A 390 -4.06 -22.47 -7.91
CA ASP A 390 -4.41 -21.04 -7.94
C ASP A 390 -5.78 -20.75 -8.58
N THR A 391 -6.38 -21.71 -9.29
CA THR A 391 -7.67 -21.50 -9.98
C THR A 391 -8.87 -21.59 -9.05
N LEU A 392 -9.63 -20.49 -8.96
CA LEU A 392 -10.89 -20.42 -8.21
C LEU A 392 -12.10 -20.97 -8.99
N ASP A 393 -11.95 -21.28 -10.28
CA ASP A 393 -13.04 -21.74 -11.17
C ASP A 393 -13.16 -23.27 -11.30
N SER A 394 -12.42 -24.05 -10.51
CA SER A 394 -12.36 -25.53 -10.63
C SER A 394 -13.70 -26.27 -10.46
N TYR A 395 -14.71 -25.62 -9.86
CA TYR A 395 -16.07 -26.15 -9.75
C TYR A 395 -16.98 -25.83 -10.95
N ASN A 396 -16.55 -24.95 -11.87
CA ASN A 396 -17.30 -24.64 -13.09
C ASN A 396 -17.32 -25.87 -14.01
N PRO A 397 -18.47 -26.35 -14.51
CA PRO A 397 -18.51 -27.56 -15.33
C PRO A 397 -17.65 -27.48 -16.60
N ILE A 398 -17.38 -26.28 -17.12
CA ILE A 398 -16.51 -26.08 -18.30
C ILE A 398 -15.07 -26.56 -18.03
N TYR A 399 -14.56 -26.42 -16.79
CA TYR A 399 -13.23 -26.94 -16.43
C TYR A 399 -13.14 -28.47 -16.58
N ASN A 400 -14.22 -29.18 -16.27
CA ASN A 400 -14.30 -30.63 -16.46
C ASN A 400 -14.51 -31.02 -17.93
N ILE A 401 -15.33 -30.26 -18.68
CA ILE A 401 -15.60 -30.49 -20.11
C ILE A 401 -14.35 -30.27 -20.99
N LEU A 402 -13.45 -29.39 -20.57
CA LEU A 402 -12.21 -29.04 -21.26
C LEU A 402 -10.94 -29.62 -20.59
N GLU A 403 -11.10 -30.43 -19.55
CA GLU A 403 -10.01 -31.03 -18.75
C GLU A 403 -8.94 -30.01 -18.30
N LEU A 404 -9.33 -28.85 -17.77
CA LEU A 404 -8.42 -27.77 -17.40
C LEU A 404 -7.68 -28.06 -16.07
N ASN A 405 -6.43 -28.48 -16.17
CA ASN A 405 -5.54 -28.79 -15.06
C ASN A 405 -4.06 -28.76 -15.50
N ASP A 406 -3.13 -29.00 -14.56
CA ASP A 406 -1.67 -28.97 -14.77
C ASP A 406 -1.09 -29.99 -15.76
N LYS A 407 -1.92 -30.83 -16.39
CA LYS A 407 -1.53 -31.81 -17.43
C LYS A 407 -2.12 -31.48 -18.80
N ASN A 408 -2.89 -30.40 -18.93
CA ASN A 408 -3.54 -30.02 -20.18
C ASN A 408 -2.53 -29.37 -21.12
N GLU A 409 -2.05 -30.12 -22.11
CA GLU A 409 -0.98 -29.68 -23.02
C GLU A 409 -1.32 -28.40 -23.79
N GLU A 410 -2.59 -28.20 -24.17
CA GLU A 410 -3.02 -26.99 -24.88
C GLU A 410 -3.00 -25.76 -23.95
N LEU A 411 -3.52 -25.87 -22.72
CA LEU A 411 -3.45 -24.83 -21.70
C LEU A 411 -2.00 -24.43 -21.40
N ILE A 412 -1.12 -25.41 -21.23
CA ILE A 412 0.32 -25.19 -21.00
C ILE A 412 0.97 -24.54 -22.23
N SER A 413 0.55 -24.89 -23.45
CA SER A 413 1.03 -24.23 -24.66
C SER A 413 0.63 -22.75 -24.76
N TYR A 414 -0.56 -22.37 -24.28
CA TYR A 414 -0.95 -20.95 -24.16
C TYR A 414 -0.13 -20.24 -23.09
N ILE A 415 0.13 -20.87 -21.93
CA ILE A 415 0.99 -20.32 -20.87
C ILE A 415 2.40 -20.03 -21.41
N ASP A 416 3.06 -21.02 -22.03
CA ASP A 416 4.40 -20.86 -22.62
C ASP A 416 4.44 -19.79 -23.72
N LYS A 417 3.45 -19.80 -24.62
CA LYS A 417 3.31 -18.79 -25.67
C LYS A 417 3.20 -17.39 -25.06
N PHE A 418 2.33 -17.19 -24.07
CA PHE A 418 2.12 -15.89 -23.45
C PHE A 418 3.34 -15.42 -22.66
N MET A 419 4.05 -16.32 -21.99
CA MET A 419 5.34 -16.03 -21.33
C MET A 419 6.43 -15.59 -22.31
N ARG A 420 6.50 -16.20 -23.51
CA ARG A 420 7.42 -15.75 -24.57
C ARG A 420 6.99 -14.40 -25.17
N GLU A 421 5.70 -14.25 -25.49
CA GLU A 421 5.19 -13.14 -26.29
C GLU A 421 4.94 -11.85 -25.50
N ALA A 422 4.31 -11.90 -24.32
CA ALA A 422 3.86 -10.71 -23.60
C ALA A 422 4.14 -10.73 -22.08
N PHE A 423 3.86 -11.83 -21.37
CA PHE A 423 4.22 -12.00 -19.95
C PHE A 423 5.72 -12.34 -19.79
N ASN A 424 6.56 -11.47 -20.33
CA ASN A 424 8.00 -11.70 -20.46
C ASN A 424 8.77 -10.64 -19.65
N PRO A 425 9.53 -11.01 -18.60
CA PRO A 425 10.27 -10.04 -17.78
C PRO A 425 11.17 -9.09 -18.59
N LEU A 426 11.80 -9.55 -19.68
CA LEU A 426 12.63 -8.71 -20.57
C LEU A 426 11.84 -7.65 -21.36
N LYS A 427 10.51 -7.79 -21.44
CA LYS A 427 9.61 -6.82 -22.10
C LYS A 427 8.85 -5.98 -21.06
N LEU A 428 8.34 -6.63 -20.01
CA LEU A 428 7.52 -6.00 -18.99
C LEU A 428 8.31 -5.07 -18.07
N ILE A 429 9.52 -5.43 -17.64
CA ILE A 429 10.31 -4.57 -16.74
C ILE A 429 10.64 -3.24 -17.43
N PRO A 430 11.19 -3.19 -18.67
CA PRO A 430 11.38 -1.93 -19.38
C PRO A 430 10.07 -1.17 -19.67
N ARG A 431 8.95 -1.87 -19.89
CA ARG A 431 7.63 -1.24 -20.09
C ARG A 431 7.15 -0.55 -18.81
N ILE A 432 7.33 -1.19 -17.66
CA ILE A 432 7.03 -0.64 -16.34
C ILE A 432 7.91 0.58 -16.08
N ASP A 433 9.21 0.54 -16.39
CA ASP A 433 10.11 1.68 -16.21
C ASP A 433 9.78 2.89 -17.12
N GLN A 434 9.35 2.63 -18.36
CA GLN A 434 8.82 3.69 -19.25
C GLN A 434 7.54 4.32 -18.68
N LEU A 435 6.60 3.51 -18.20
CA LEU A 435 5.35 3.98 -17.60
C LEU A 435 5.60 4.74 -16.29
N LYS A 436 6.48 4.23 -15.41
CA LYS A 436 6.96 4.88 -14.18
C LYS A 436 7.52 6.27 -14.48
N THR A 437 8.42 6.37 -15.46
CA THR A 437 9.03 7.64 -15.90
C THR A 437 8.01 8.62 -16.45
N PHE A 438 7.04 8.15 -17.25
CA PHE A 438 5.99 8.99 -17.84
C PHE A 438 4.96 9.48 -16.81
N LEU A 439 4.56 8.61 -15.89
CA LEU A 439 3.49 8.87 -14.92
C LEU A 439 3.96 9.58 -13.65
N SER A 440 5.21 9.38 -13.23
CA SER A 440 5.79 9.89 -11.98
C SER A 440 5.29 11.29 -11.60
N LYS A 441 5.51 12.30 -12.44
CA LYS A 441 5.11 13.69 -12.13
C LYS A 441 3.60 13.90 -12.01
N TYR A 442 2.78 13.11 -12.70
CA TYR A 442 1.32 13.20 -12.67
C TYR A 442 0.72 12.42 -11.49
N VAL A 443 1.32 11.30 -11.09
CA VAL A 443 0.95 10.59 -9.87
C VAL A 443 1.40 11.38 -8.64
N LYS A 444 2.55 12.06 -8.70
CA LYS A 444 2.94 13.03 -7.67
C LYS A 444 1.95 14.19 -7.59
N GLU A 445 1.52 14.75 -8.73
CA GLU A 445 0.47 15.78 -8.76
C GLU A 445 -0.88 15.29 -8.20
N ASP A 446 -1.23 14.01 -8.39
CA ASP A 446 -2.49 13.43 -7.90
C ASP A 446 -2.46 13.04 -6.41
N ARG A 447 -1.27 12.72 -5.87
CA ARG A 447 -1.04 12.20 -4.51
C ARG A 447 -0.31 13.20 -3.59
N THR A 448 -0.13 14.46 -4.00
CA THR A 448 0.34 15.56 -3.15
C THR A 448 -0.82 16.51 -2.87
N PRO A 449 -1.14 16.85 -1.60
CA PRO A 449 -2.18 17.82 -1.28
C PRO A 449 -1.80 19.24 -1.70
N ASP A 450 -2.81 20.10 -1.87
CA ASP A 450 -2.60 21.54 -2.04
C ASP A 450 -2.27 22.27 -0.73
N GLU A 451 -2.13 23.59 -0.79
CA GLU A 451 -1.84 24.47 0.36
C GLU A 451 -2.89 24.42 1.49
N ASN A 452 -4.08 23.87 1.22
CA ASN A 452 -5.18 23.69 2.18
C ASN A 452 -5.29 22.24 2.67
N GLY A 453 -4.32 21.38 2.33
CA GLY A 453 -4.35 19.94 2.62
C GLY A 453 -5.22 19.11 1.68
N VAL A 454 -5.76 19.69 0.60
CA VAL A 454 -6.77 19.02 -0.25
C VAL A 454 -6.11 18.30 -1.42
N LEU A 455 -6.35 16.99 -1.54
CA LEU A 455 -5.92 16.18 -2.68
C LEU A 455 -6.89 16.33 -3.89
N PRO A 456 -6.39 16.32 -5.14
CA PRO A 456 -7.23 16.48 -6.33
C PRO A 456 -8.40 15.49 -6.43
N GLY A 457 -9.60 16.04 -6.69
CA GLY A 457 -10.82 15.29 -7.01
C GLY A 457 -11.37 14.32 -5.96
N ARG A 458 -10.84 14.35 -4.74
CA ARG A 458 -11.35 13.58 -3.60
C ARG A 458 -12.48 14.32 -2.90
N MET A 459 -13.42 13.55 -2.33
CA MET A 459 -14.60 14.03 -1.61
C MET A 459 -14.68 13.30 -0.27
N LYS A 460 -15.02 14.02 0.81
CA LYS A 460 -15.11 13.43 2.15
C LYS A 460 -16.02 12.19 2.20
N ARG A 461 -15.70 11.26 3.09
CA ARG A 461 -16.44 10.02 3.38
C ARG A 461 -16.63 9.82 4.87
N ASP A 462 -17.69 9.13 5.26
CA ASP A 462 -17.96 8.75 6.65
C ASP A 462 -16.99 7.68 7.18
N ARG A 463 -16.39 6.91 6.26
CA ARG A 463 -15.28 5.98 6.51
C ARG A 463 -14.21 6.18 5.44
N ILE A 464 -13.08 6.79 5.82
CA ILE A 464 -11.88 6.87 4.97
C ILE A 464 -11.35 5.45 4.76
N LYS A 465 -10.85 5.16 3.57
CA LYS A 465 -10.24 3.87 3.22
C LYS A 465 -8.74 3.97 3.12
N ILE A 466 -8.04 2.90 3.53
CA ILE A 466 -6.58 2.90 3.54
C ILE A 466 -6.00 2.99 2.12
N GLU A 467 -6.75 2.52 1.12
CA GLU A 467 -6.43 2.68 -0.29
C GLU A 467 -6.47 4.15 -0.77
N ASP A 468 -7.31 5.02 -0.19
CA ASP A 468 -7.28 6.46 -0.53
C ASP A 468 -6.00 7.15 -0.01
N SER A 469 -5.26 6.53 0.93
CA SER A 469 -4.03 7.07 1.53
C SER A 469 -2.73 6.74 0.78
N PHE A 470 -2.77 5.92 -0.27
CA PHE A 470 -1.57 5.53 -1.02
C PHE A 470 -0.80 6.76 -1.51
N SER A 471 0.48 6.82 -1.15
CA SER A 471 1.38 7.95 -1.40
C SER A 471 2.05 7.90 -2.77
N TYR A 472 2.84 8.93 -3.09
CA TYR A 472 3.71 8.91 -4.26
C TYR A 472 4.86 7.87 -4.14
N ASP A 473 5.34 7.61 -2.92
CA ASP A 473 6.43 6.65 -2.71
C ASP A 473 5.92 5.20 -2.75
N ASP A 474 4.66 4.95 -2.39
CA ASP A 474 3.96 3.68 -2.64
C ASP A 474 3.90 3.35 -4.13
N PHE A 475 3.63 4.34 -4.97
CA PHE A 475 3.69 4.20 -6.43
C PHE A 475 5.11 3.84 -6.88
N LEU A 476 6.14 4.55 -6.40
CA LEU A 476 7.52 4.25 -6.78
C LEU A 476 7.97 2.85 -6.32
N GLY A 477 7.67 2.46 -5.09
CA GLY A 477 8.09 1.18 -4.51
C GLY A 477 7.30 -0.02 -5.04
N ASN A 478 5.97 0.10 -5.15
CA ASN A 478 5.13 -1.01 -5.60
C ASN A 478 5.19 -1.26 -7.11
N LEU A 479 5.66 -0.29 -7.90
CA LEU A 479 6.09 -0.54 -9.29
C LEU A 479 7.36 -1.42 -9.39
N ASP A 480 8.14 -1.54 -8.32
CA ASP A 480 9.35 -2.36 -8.26
C ASP A 480 9.13 -3.62 -7.39
N TYR A 481 9.68 -3.63 -6.18
CA TYR A 481 9.82 -4.78 -5.27
C TYR A 481 9.34 -4.48 -3.84
N THR A 482 8.49 -3.46 -3.68
CA THR A 482 7.83 -3.18 -2.38
C THR A 482 6.42 -3.78 -2.36
N THR A 483 6.28 -4.88 -1.63
CA THR A 483 4.98 -5.45 -1.25
C THR A 483 4.32 -4.57 -0.17
N ILE A 484 3.03 -4.31 -0.32
CA ILE A 484 2.20 -3.54 0.62
C ILE A 484 1.22 -4.48 1.32
N ILE A 485 1.13 -4.40 2.65
CA ILE A 485 0.23 -5.21 3.48
C ILE A 485 -0.82 -4.28 4.11
N LEU A 486 -2.10 -4.52 3.85
CA LEU A 486 -3.22 -3.76 4.41
C LEU A 486 -3.92 -4.60 5.49
N LYS A 487 -3.64 -4.32 6.75
CA LYS A 487 -4.37 -4.91 7.89
C LYS A 487 -5.62 -4.08 8.14
N LYS A 488 -6.79 -4.73 8.19
CA LYS A 488 -8.08 -4.09 8.38
C LYS A 488 -8.71 -4.60 9.67
N TYR A 489 -9.03 -3.65 10.54
CA TYR A 489 -9.41 -3.90 11.93
C TYR A 489 -10.92 -3.77 12.15
N THR A 490 -11.44 -4.56 13.08
CA THR A 490 -12.73 -4.35 13.74
C THR A 490 -12.43 -4.33 15.22
N SER A 491 -12.57 -3.16 15.85
CA SER A 491 -11.91 -2.89 17.12
C SER A 491 -10.39 -3.17 17.05
N GLU A 492 -9.83 -3.85 18.04
CA GLU A 492 -8.41 -4.24 18.07
C GLU A 492 -8.15 -5.60 17.37
N VAL A 493 -9.16 -6.20 16.74
CA VAL A 493 -9.07 -7.48 16.02
C VAL A 493 -8.87 -7.24 14.52
N ILE A 494 -7.81 -7.82 13.94
CA ILE A 494 -7.63 -7.85 12.48
C ILE A 494 -8.65 -8.84 11.89
N TYR A 495 -9.68 -8.35 11.20
CA TYR A 495 -10.66 -9.22 10.53
C TYR A 495 -10.24 -9.60 9.11
N LYS A 496 -9.35 -8.82 8.49
CA LYS A 496 -8.83 -9.06 7.15
C LYS A 496 -7.40 -8.53 7.00
N SER A 497 -6.56 -9.27 6.29
CA SER A 497 -5.33 -8.77 5.70
C SER A 497 -5.43 -8.89 4.18
N ASP A 498 -5.00 -7.86 3.45
CA ASP A 498 -4.81 -7.88 2.00
C ASP A 498 -3.32 -7.66 1.69
N ILE A 499 -2.75 -8.43 0.77
CA ILE A 499 -1.35 -8.28 0.33
C ILE A 499 -1.33 -7.79 -1.12
N ILE A 500 -0.52 -6.78 -1.43
CA ILE A 500 -0.32 -6.23 -2.78
C ILE A 500 1.16 -6.30 -3.11
N TYR A 501 1.57 -7.30 -3.90
CA TYR A 501 2.96 -7.53 -4.27
C TYR A 501 3.58 -6.37 -5.05
N GLY A 502 4.92 -6.27 -5.05
CA GLY A 502 5.62 -5.46 -6.04
C GLY A 502 5.30 -5.95 -7.45
N LEU A 503 5.08 -5.04 -8.40
CA LEU A 503 4.65 -5.39 -9.75
C LEU A 503 5.73 -6.19 -10.50
N LYS A 504 7.01 -5.80 -10.37
CA LYS A 504 8.13 -6.57 -10.96
C LYS A 504 8.40 -7.86 -10.19
N GLU A 505 8.27 -7.82 -8.86
CA GLU A 505 8.35 -8.98 -7.97
C GLU A 505 7.39 -10.10 -8.40
N TRP A 506 6.08 -9.83 -8.51
CA TRP A 506 5.11 -10.82 -8.98
C TRP A 506 5.46 -11.38 -10.37
N ILE A 507 5.78 -10.51 -11.33
CA ILE A 507 6.08 -10.90 -12.71
C ILE A 507 7.28 -11.85 -12.77
N ILE A 508 8.35 -11.57 -12.02
CA ILE A 508 9.54 -12.43 -11.97
C ILE A 508 9.22 -13.76 -11.29
N GLU A 509 8.53 -13.76 -10.16
CA GLU A 509 8.27 -14.97 -9.38
C GLU A 509 7.29 -15.93 -10.07
N ARG A 510 6.16 -15.44 -10.58
CA ARG A 510 5.17 -16.25 -11.31
C ARG A 510 5.76 -16.78 -12.61
N PHE A 511 6.59 -16.00 -13.31
CA PHE A 511 7.32 -16.46 -14.50
C PHE A 511 8.31 -17.59 -14.15
N ASN A 512 9.20 -17.37 -13.19
CA ASN A 512 10.23 -18.34 -12.83
C ASN A 512 9.61 -19.65 -12.28
N PHE A 513 8.54 -19.56 -11.49
CA PHE A 513 7.79 -20.73 -11.03
C PHE A 513 7.16 -21.51 -12.20
N ALA A 514 6.48 -20.83 -13.13
CA ALA A 514 5.84 -21.50 -14.27
C ALA A 514 6.87 -22.20 -15.18
N CYS A 515 8.05 -21.59 -15.37
CA CYS A 515 9.18 -22.22 -16.07
C CYS A 515 9.65 -23.52 -15.38
N GLU A 516 9.85 -23.46 -14.06
CA GLU A 516 10.31 -24.59 -13.24
C GLU A 516 9.29 -25.74 -13.22
N PHE A 517 8.03 -25.41 -12.90
CA PHE A 517 6.96 -26.38 -12.67
C PHE A 517 6.52 -27.09 -13.96
N TYR A 518 6.23 -26.34 -15.02
CA TYR A 518 5.83 -26.90 -16.33
C TYR A 518 7.02 -27.30 -17.23
N LYS A 519 8.27 -27.09 -16.77
CA LYS A 519 9.52 -27.45 -17.47
C LYS A 519 9.66 -26.77 -18.84
N LEU A 520 9.24 -25.51 -18.91
CA LEU A 520 9.24 -24.72 -20.14
C LEU A 520 10.67 -24.30 -20.52
N ASP A 521 10.96 -24.20 -21.81
CA ASP A 521 12.23 -23.62 -22.27
C ASP A 521 12.24 -22.11 -22.06
N CYS A 522 12.63 -21.68 -20.87
CA CYS A 522 12.84 -20.27 -20.52
C CYS A 522 14.30 -19.83 -20.67
N SER A 523 15.13 -20.57 -21.42
CA SER A 523 16.58 -20.32 -21.57
C SER A 523 16.93 -18.95 -22.20
N TYR A 524 15.94 -18.27 -22.79
CA TYR A 524 16.05 -16.91 -23.32
C TYR A 524 16.08 -15.82 -22.23
N ILE A 525 15.78 -16.13 -20.97
CA ILE A 525 15.90 -15.20 -19.84
C ILE A 525 17.31 -15.28 -19.23
N PRO A 526 18.02 -14.14 -19.05
CA PRO A 526 19.32 -14.13 -18.38
C PRO A 526 19.17 -14.44 -16.88
N LYS A 527 20.15 -15.17 -16.32
CA LYS A 527 20.18 -15.57 -14.90
C LYS A 527 20.17 -14.40 -13.90
N SER A 528 20.39 -13.17 -14.35
CA SER A 528 20.24 -11.95 -13.54
C SER A 528 18.79 -11.57 -13.24
N LEU A 529 17.80 -12.21 -13.87
CA LEU A 529 16.37 -12.11 -13.56
C LEU A 529 15.87 -13.30 -12.73
N ASN A 530 16.77 -14.02 -12.06
CA ASN A 530 16.40 -15.04 -11.07
C ASN A 530 16.00 -14.39 -9.74
N PHE A 531 15.26 -15.16 -8.92
CA PHE A 531 14.72 -14.77 -7.62
C PHE A 531 15.72 -14.05 -6.69
N ASP A 532 16.96 -14.54 -6.60
CA ASP A 532 17.95 -14.15 -5.58
C ASP A 532 18.57 -12.74 -5.75
N ASN A 533 18.08 -11.92 -6.69
CA ASN A 533 18.76 -10.71 -7.17
C ASN A 533 18.11 -9.37 -6.76
N TYR A 534 17.02 -9.37 -5.99
CA TYR A 534 16.36 -8.14 -5.53
C TYR A 534 16.02 -8.18 -4.03
N GLU A 535 15.97 -7.00 -3.40
CA GLU A 535 15.63 -6.84 -2.00
C GLU A 535 14.11 -6.78 -1.84
N HIS A 536 13.52 -7.85 -1.30
CA HIS A 536 12.09 -7.88 -0.96
C HIS A 536 11.81 -6.90 0.19
N LYS A 537 11.02 -5.87 -0.06
CA LYS A 537 10.58 -4.92 0.96
C LYS A 537 9.09 -5.11 1.23
N ALA A 538 8.72 -5.30 2.50
CA ALA A 538 7.33 -5.19 2.94
C ALA A 538 7.10 -3.85 3.65
N ILE A 539 5.96 -3.22 3.41
CA ILE A 539 5.44 -2.09 4.21
C ILE A 539 4.00 -2.38 4.63
N GLU A 540 3.59 -1.84 5.78
CA GLU A 540 2.34 -2.20 6.44
C GLU A 540 1.49 -0.96 6.73
N TYR A 541 0.21 -1.04 6.38
CA TYR A 541 -0.79 -0.02 6.64
C TYR A 541 -1.97 -0.61 7.42
N ASN A 542 -2.51 0.15 8.37
CA ASN A 542 -3.53 -0.30 9.31
C ASN A 542 -4.82 0.52 9.13
N GLU A 543 -5.86 -0.08 8.54
CA GLU A 543 -7.20 0.50 8.50
C GLU A 543 -7.90 0.25 9.84
N LYS A 544 -7.86 1.22 10.75
CA LYS A 544 -8.75 1.28 11.91
C LYS A 544 -10.00 2.10 11.55
N PRO A 545 -11.22 1.53 11.60
CA PRO A 545 -12.45 2.23 11.21
C PRO A 545 -12.84 3.46 12.05
N GLY A 546 -12.20 3.69 13.20
CA GLY A 546 -12.58 4.72 14.16
C GLY A 546 -13.93 4.46 14.85
N TYR A 547 -14.50 5.51 15.42
CA TYR A 547 -15.73 5.46 16.23
C TYR A 547 -15.61 4.49 17.43
N CYS A 548 -16.73 4.02 17.98
CA CYS A 548 -16.77 3.31 19.27
C CYS A 548 -15.87 2.09 19.27
N HIS A 549 -14.89 2.05 20.17
CA HIS A 549 -13.88 1.00 20.27
C HIS A 549 -13.30 0.56 18.91
N ASN A 550 -13.05 1.49 17.97
CA ASN A 550 -12.56 1.19 16.60
C ASN A 550 -13.47 0.23 15.77
N SER A 551 -14.75 0.06 16.12
CA SER A 551 -15.71 -0.79 15.40
C SER A 551 -16.23 -0.18 14.08
N GLY A 552 -16.07 1.13 13.89
CA GLY A 552 -16.67 1.87 12.78
C GLY A 552 -18.15 2.24 12.97
N TYR A 553 -18.72 1.97 14.14
CA TYR A 553 -20.09 2.34 14.54
C TYR A 553 -20.07 3.29 15.74
N SER A 554 -21.11 4.10 15.90
CA SER A 554 -21.26 5.00 17.06
C SER A 554 -21.41 4.22 18.37
N CYS A 555 -21.05 4.84 19.49
CA CYS A 555 -21.39 4.25 20.79
C CYS A 555 -22.89 4.38 21.04
N CYS A 556 -23.47 3.46 21.81
CA CYS A 556 -24.79 3.65 22.37
C CYS A 556 -24.72 4.71 23.50
N VAL A 557 -25.59 5.70 23.45
CA VAL A 557 -25.66 6.87 24.36
C VAL A 557 -27.04 7.02 24.98
N SER A 558 -28.10 6.53 24.32
CA SER A 558 -29.50 6.73 24.73
C SER A 558 -30.32 5.44 24.86
N THR A 559 -29.86 4.31 24.28
CA THR A 559 -30.46 2.99 24.51
C THR A 559 -29.65 2.23 25.56
N THR A 560 -30.33 1.71 26.58
CA THR A 560 -29.75 0.74 27.53
C THR A 560 -30.01 -0.70 27.11
N LYS A 561 -30.74 -0.92 26.01
CA LYS A 561 -31.20 -2.23 25.56
C LYS A 561 -30.21 -2.88 24.59
N VAL A 562 -29.49 -3.89 25.08
CA VAL A 562 -28.73 -4.84 24.25
C VAL A 562 -29.68 -5.64 23.36
N LEU A 563 -29.32 -5.80 22.09
CA LEU A 563 -30.06 -6.53 21.05
C LEU A 563 -29.26 -7.70 20.48
N SER A 564 -27.93 -7.62 20.50
CA SER A 564 -27.00 -8.68 20.08
C SER A 564 -25.66 -8.50 20.81
N GLY A 565 -24.77 -9.49 20.71
CA GLY A 565 -23.41 -9.44 21.26
C GLY A 565 -22.46 -10.32 20.44
N ASP A 566 -21.23 -9.87 20.22
CA ASP A 566 -20.21 -10.59 19.44
C ASP A 566 -18.79 -10.44 20.03
N GLY A 567 -17.75 -10.73 19.24
CA GLY A 567 -16.35 -10.54 19.67
C GLY A 567 -15.87 -9.09 19.70
N THR A 568 -16.72 -8.13 19.30
CA THR A 568 -16.48 -6.68 19.34
C THR A 568 -17.10 -6.05 20.60
N GLY A 569 -18.23 -6.58 21.07
CA GLY A 569 -18.92 -6.16 22.29
C GLY A 569 -20.42 -6.44 22.24
N ASP A 570 -21.16 -5.82 23.17
CA ASP A 570 -22.64 -5.78 23.15
C ASP A 570 -23.13 -4.69 22.17
N TRP A 571 -24.24 -4.95 21.48
CA TRP A 571 -24.79 -4.07 20.44
C TRP A 571 -26.22 -3.63 20.75
N GLY A 572 -26.49 -2.34 20.56
CA GLY A 572 -27.81 -1.73 20.61
C GLY A 572 -28.22 -1.14 19.26
N VAL A 573 -29.40 -0.52 19.22
CA VAL A 573 -29.87 0.30 18.08
C VAL A 573 -30.41 1.62 18.61
N GLU A 574 -29.97 2.71 17.99
CA GLU A 574 -30.38 4.09 18.26
C GLU A 574 -30.57 4.84 16.94
N PHE A 575 -31.53 5.77 16.87
CA PHE A 575 -31.80 6.56 15.66
C PHE A 575 -31.98 5.71 14.37
N ASN A 576 -32.46 4.46 14.53
CA ASN A 576 -32.58 3.44 13.47
C ASN A 576 -31.25 2.93 12.87
N ASP A 577 -30.11 3.10 13.55
CA ASP A 577 -28.80 2.54 13.18
C ASP A 577 -28.18 1.71 14.34
N TRP A 578 -27.21 0.85 14.03
CA TRP A 578 -26.52 0.03 15.03
C TRP A 578 -25.48 0.85 15.82
N CYS A 579 -25.48 0.65 17.13
CA CYS A 579 -24.50 1.22 18.06
C CYS A 579 -23.82 0.12 18.88
N LEU A 580 -22.56 0.34 19.26
CA LEU A 580 -21.82 -0.53 20.16
C LEU A 580 -21.92 0.00 21.60
N PHE A 581 -22.16 -0.88 22.57
CA PHE A 581 -22.12 -0.49 23.98
C PHE A 581 -20.68 -0.30 24.45
N ASP A 582 -20.43 0.83 25.10
CA ASP A 582 -19.18 1.09 25.80
C ASP A 582 -19.37 0.86 27.32
N GLU A 583 -18.67 -0.13 27.89
CA GLU A 583 -18.69 -0.39 29.33
C GLU A 583 -18.07 0.77 30.14
N SER A 584 -17.18 1.57 29.54
CA SER A 584 -16.60 2.75 30.21
C SER A 584 -17.60 3.91 30.30
N ALA A 585 -18.45 4.10 29.28
CA ALA A 585 -19.49 5.13 29.29
C ALA A 585 -20.54 4.89 30.39
N LYS A 586 -20.96 3.64 30.61
CA LYS A 586 -21.93 3.28 31.65
C LYS A 586 -21.47 3.67 33.06
N ARG A 587 -20.17 3.52 33.37
CA ARG A 587 -19.62 3.92 34.69
C ARG A 587 -19.68 5.43 34.94
N MET A 588 -19.53 6.25 33.90
CA MET A 588 -19.61 7.71 34.03
C MET A 588 -21.03 8.18 34.39
N GLU A 589 -22.06 7.52 33.88
CA GLU A 589 -23.46 7.85 34.15
C GLU A 589 -23.89 7.40 35.56
N GLU A 590 -23.46 6.22 36.01
CA GLU A 590 -23.66 5.75 37.39
C GLU A 590 -23.00 6.68 38.44
N LEU A 591 -21.78 7.18 38.15
CA LEU A 591 -21.09 8.17 38.99
C LEU A 591 -21.79 9.54 39.05
N TYR A 592 -22.51 9.92 37.98
CA TYR A 592 -23.21 11.20 37.93
C TYR A 592 -24.57 11.17 38.65
N HIS A 593 -25.25 10.02 38.66
CA HIS A 593 -26.54 9.87 39.33
C HIS A 593 -26.45 9.75 40.86
N PHE A 594 -25.32 9.33 41.43
CA PHE A 594 -25.18 9.21 42.90
C PHE A 594 -25.13 10.55 43.65
N LYS A 595 -24.98 11.70 42.95
CA LYS A 595 -24.83 13.04 43.55
C LYS A 595 -26.14 13.84 43.71
N LYS A 596 -27.32 13.22 43.65
CA LYS A 596 -28.59 13.95 43.56
C LYS A 596 -29.64 13.69 44.65
N ASP A 597 -29.38 12.77 45.58
CA ASP A 597 -30.39 12.24 46.52
C ASP A 597 -30.19 12.69 47.99
N GLU A 598 -29.44 13.77 48.26
CA GLU A 598 -29.43 14.45 49.56
C GLU A 598 -29.71 15.96 49.40
N GLU A 599 -30.90 16.40 49.85
CA GLU A 599 -31.24 17.81 50.05
C GLU A 599 -31.25 18.18 51.56
N ASP A 600 -30.86 19.44 51.81
CA ASP A 600 -30.99 20.27 53.03
C ASP A 600 -32.39 20.12 53.73
N PRO A 601 -32.63 20.45 55.05
CA PRO A 601 -32.06 21.64 55.70
C PRO A 601 -31.93 21.75 57.25
N LYS A 602 -30.99 22.63 57.73
CA LYS A 602 -31.28 23.85 58.57
C LYS A 602 -30.08 24.48 59.32
N ASN A 603 -30.15 25.80 59.46
CA ASN A 603 -29.26 26.73 60.18
C ASN A 603 -28.84 26.34 61.62
N ASP A 604 -27.66 26.81 62.04
CA ASP A 604 -27.57 27.92 63.03
C ASP A 604 -26.26 28.75 62.83
N ASP A 605 -26.12 29.90 63.52
CA ASP A 605 -25.17 30.98 63.17
C ASP A 605 -23.69 30.87 63.66
N ASN A 606 -22.82 31.67 63.00
CA ASN A 606 -21.59 32.36 63.48
C ASN A 606 -20.17 31.72 63.40
N ASN A 607 -19.43 32.20 62.37
CA ASN A 607 -18.15 32.94 62.48
C ASN A 607 -16.77 32.21 62.55
N GLY A 608 -15.91 32.52 61.57
CA GLY A 608 -14.50 32.10 61.46
C GLY A 608 -14.32 30.74 60.76
N ASP A 609 -13.47 30.56 59.73
CA ASP A 609 -12.33 31.36 59.25
C ASP A 609 -12.20 31.24 57.70
N ASN A 610 -11.37 32.07 57.05
CA ASN A 610 -11.08 31.94 55.62
C ASN A 610 -9.98 30.90 55.36
N ASN A 611 -10.21 29.90 54.49
CA ASN A 611 -9.12 29.17 53.81
C ASN A 611 -9.57 28.51 52.49
N ASN A 612 -8.64 28.50 51.54
CA ASN A 612 -8.50 27.81 50.25
C ASN A 612 -9.74 27.23 49.53
N ILE A 613 -9.95 27.75 48.32
CA ILE A 613 -10.43 26.97 47.17
C ILE A 613 -9.18 26.63 46.34
N ASP A 614 -8.80 25.36 46.28
CA ASP A 614 -7.86 24.80 45.29
C ASP A 614 -8.03 23.27 45.21
N ASP A 615 -7.27 22.60 44.34
CA ASP A 615 -7.29 21.14 44.08
C ASP A 615 -8.57 20.55 43.46
N GLU A 616 -9.03 21.08 42.32
CA GLU A 616 -9.84 20.30 41.37
C GLU A 616 -8.94 19.61 40.33
N CYS A 617 -9.12 18.30 40.16
CA CYS A 617 -8.22 17.42 39.42
C CYS A 617 -8.25 17.66 37.90
N TRP A 618 -7.20 18.30 37.40
CA TRP A 618 -7.11 18.81 36.02
C TRP A 618 -7.15 17.75 34.92
N SER A 619 -6.69 16.51 35.16
CA SER A 619 -6.57 15.47 34.12
C SER A 619 -7.92 14.90 33.68
N ILE A 620 -8.95 15.05 34.50
CA ILE A 620 -10.32 14.58 34.20
C ILE A 620 -10.86 15.27 32.94
N ALA A 621 -10.53 16.54 32.74
CA ALA A 621 -10.91 17.31 31.55
C ALA A 621 -10.23 16.82 30.25
N GLU A 622 -9.12 16.07 30.37
CA GLU A 622 -8.38 15.46 29.26
C GLU A 622 -8.69 13.94 29.13
N GLY A 623 -9.63 13.43 29.94
CA GLY A 623 -10.14 12.04 29.86
C GLY A 623 -9.42 11.03 30.75
N PHE A 624 -8.57 11.46 31.69
CA PHE A 624 -7.76 10.58 32.53
C PHE A 624 -8.01 10.80 34.03
N PRO A 625 -8.02 9.73 34.85
CA PRO A 625 -8.24 9.83 36.30
C PRO A 625 -7.09 10.59 36.99
N CYS A 626 -7.34 11.02 38.22
CA CYS A 626 -6.28 11.46 39.14
C CYS A 626 -5.47 10.24 39.60
N CYS A 627 -4.21 10.43 39.98
CA CYS A 627 -3.47 9.38 40.67
C CYS A 627 -4.03 9.24 42.09
N GLU A 628 -4.46 8.04 42.48
CA GLU A 628 -5.05 7.79 43.80
C GLU A 628 -3.99 7.75 44.91
N ASN A 629 -2.75 7.41 44.57
CA ASN A 629 -1.62 7.40 45.48
C ASN A 629 -0.77 8.69 45.35
N LYS A 630 -0.66 9.45 46.44
CA LYS A 630 0.11 10.71 46.50
C LYS A 630 1.63 10.52 46.40
N ASP A 631 2.12 9.29 46.56
CA ASP A 631 3.53 8.91 46.37
C ASP A 631 3.81 8.34 44.96
N THR A 632 2.86 8.46 44.01
CA THR A 632 3.04 7.95 42.64
C THR A 632 4.07 8.78 41.87
N ILE A 633 5.01 8.07 41.23
CA ILE A 633 6.16 8.68 40.54
C ILE A 633 5.69 9.34 39.24
N ILE A 634 6.04 10.63 39.09
CA ILE A 634 5.86 11.39 37.83
C ILE A 634 6.61 10.65 36.71
N SER A 635 5.86 10.22 35.71
CA SER A 635 6.31 9.45 34.55
C SER A 635 6.57 10.34 33.32
N ILE A 636 5.78 11.40 33.11
CA ILE A 636 6.13 12.55 32.25
C ILE A 636 5.61 13.86 32.87
N ILE A 637 6.16 15.01 32.47
CA ILE A 637 5.53 16.32 32.65
C ILE A 637 5.13 16.86 31.27
N GLN A 638 3.88 17.27 31.11
CA GLN A 638 3.37 17.88 29.89
C GLN A 638 2.54 19.12 30.23
N SER A 639 2.74 20.22 29.49
CA SER A 639 2.04 21.50 29.72
C SER A 639 2.15 22.05 31.17
N GLY A 640 3.26 21.76 31.86
CA GLY A 640 3.47 22.16 33.27
C GLY A 640 2.72 21.31 34.30
N ARG A 641 2.26 20.11 33.93
CA ARG A 641 1.45 19.22 34.76
C ARG A 641 2.06 17.81 34.79
N GLY A 642 2.10 17.19 35.98
CA GLY A 642 2.73 15.88 36.19
C GLY A 642 1.79 14.70 35.91
N TRP A 643 2.22 13.75 35.09
CA TRP A 643 1.49 12.54 34.77
C TRP A 643 2.14 11.32 35.45
N GLY A 644 1.38 10.57 36.24
CA GLY A 644 1.79 9.28 36.80
C GLY A 644 1.23 8.08 36.03
N VAL A 645 1.63 6.87 36.43
CA VAL A 645 1.07 5.61 35.93
C VAL A 645 0.74 4.68 37.09
N GLU A 646 -0.55 4.38 37.28
CA GLU A 646 -1.06 3.49 38.32
C GLU A 646 -1.77 2.30 37.69
N ASN A 647 -1.48 1.08 38.18
CA ASN A 647 -2.09 -0.17 37.69
C ASN A 647 -2.05 -0.34 36.15
N GLY A 648 -1.05 0.25 35.48
CA GLY A 648 -0.88 0.23 34.02
C GLY A 648 -1.64 1.32 33.24
N HIS A 649 -2.26 2.28 33.91
CA HIS A 649 -3.06 3.36 33.32
C HIS A 649 -2.48 4.73 33.68
N TRP A 650 -2.58 5.70 32.76
CA TRP A 650 -2.12 7.08 32.98
C TRP A 650 -3.06 7.83 33.93
N CYS A 651 -2.48 8.63 34.82
CA CYS A 651 -3.21 9.43 35.79
C CYS A 651 -2.57 10.82 36.00
N GLY A 652 -3.38 11.83 36.36
CA GLY A 652 -2.89 13.17 36.68
C GLY A 652 -2.46 13.30 38.14
N ILE A 653 -1.26 13.81 38.38
CA ILE A 653 -0.75 14.13 39.72
C ILE A 653 -1.18 15.56 40.10
N ILE A 654 -1.48 15.73 41.38
CA ILE A 654 -1.89 17.00 41.99
C ILE A 654 -0.90 17.30 43.11
N ASP A 655 0.06 18.18 42.82
CA ASP A 655 1.06 18.74 43.72
C ASP A 655 1.25 20.22 43.33
N GLU A 656 1.46 21.11 44.30
CA GLU A 656 1.53 22.57 44.06
C GLU A 656 2.81 23.00 43.32
N ASP A 657 3.92 22.25 43.44
CA ASP A 657 5.14 22.46 42.64
C ASP A 657 5.87 21.12 42.37
N PRO A 658 5.99 20.68 41.10
CA PRO A 658 6.54 19.35 40.77
C PRO A 658 8.08 19.29 40.78
N ASP A 659 8.81 20.40 40.66
CA ASP A 659 10.27 20.36 40.49
C ASP A 659 11.02 19.98 41.79
N ASP A 660 10.45 20.31 42.96
CA ASP A 660 11.06 20.07 44.28
C ASP A 660 11.07 18.58 44.68
N LYS A 661 10.28 17.73 44.01
CA LYS A 661 10.34 16.25 44.14
C LYS A 661 11.36 15.59 43.20
N ILE A 662 11.85 16.29 42.18
CA ILE A 662 12.70 15.73 41.11
C ILE A 662 14.18 16.05 41.34
N CYS A 663 14.48 17.20 41.96
CA CYS A 663 15.85 17.71 42.10
C CYS A 663 16.28 18.01 43.55
N PRO A 664 17.57 17.84 43.90
CA PRO A 664 18.02 17.82 45.29
C PRO A 664 18.16 19.17 46.01
N LYS A 665 18.09 20.31 45.29
CA LYS A 665 18.04 21.69 45.83
C LYS A 665 17.37 22.61 44.78
N SER A 666 16.03 22.66 44.69
CA SER A 666 15.36 23.46 43.63
C SER A 666 15.12 24.94 43.99
N GLY A 667 14.97 25.28 45.27
CA GLY A 667 14.39 26.57 45.72
C GLY A 667 15.07 27.89 45.32
N ASP A 668 16.27 27.87 44.72
CA ASP A 668 16.92 29.05 44.09
C ASP A 668 17.36 28.78 42.62
N TYR A 669 17.26 27.53 42.13
CA TYR A 669 17.83 27.08 40.85
C TYR A 669 17.02 25.91 40.25
N PRO A 670 16.61 26.00 38.96
CA PRO A 670 15.73 25.00 38.34
C PRO A 670 16.35 23.59 38.25
N CYS A 671 15.50 22.60 37.96
CA CYS A 671 15.93 21.24 37.70
C CYS A 671 16.45 21.08 36.25
N CYS A 672 17.58 20.38 36.05
CA CYS A 672 18.13 20.12 34.71
C CYS A 672 17.27 19.09 33.95
N LYS A 673 17.24 19.21 32.62
CA LYS A 673 16.57 18.27 31.70
C LYS A 673 17.51 17.17 31.22
N GLY A 674 18.83 17.35 31.39
CA GLY A 674 19.85 16.32 31.18
C GLY A 674 20.56 15.91 32.47
N CYS A 675 21.14 14.71 32.46
CA CYS A 675 22.01 14.20 33.54
C CYS A 675 23.49 14.66 33.42
N ASP A 676 23.78 15.67 32.59
CA ASP A 676 25.15 16.10 32.29
C ASP A 676 25.72 16.99 33.41
N VAL A 677 26.38 16.37 34.39
CA VAL A 677 27.02 17.04 35.53
C VAL A 677 28.17 17.95 35.06
N TYR A 678 28.00 19.26 35.24
CA TYR A 678 28.99 20.30 34.97
C TYR A 678 29.83 20.66 36.21
N TYR A 679 29.24 20.58 37.41
CA TYR A 679 29.89 20.85 38.69
C TYR A 679 29.30 20.00 39.81
N THR A 680 30.00 19.88 40.94
CA THR A 680 29.57 19.06 42.08
C THR A 680 30.02 19.65 43.41
N ASP A 681 29.10 19.78 44.37
CA ASP A 681 29.36 20.13 45.77
C ASP A 681 28.62 19.18 46.73
N ASP A 682 27.69 19.67 47.55
CA ASP A 682 26.73 18.82 48.28
C ASP A 682 25.79 18.10 47.30
N VAL A 683 25.54 18.71 46.13
CA VAL A 683 24.70 18.17 45.05
C VAL A 683 25.42 18.27 43.70
N GLU A 684 24.83 17.67 42.67
CA GLU A 684 25.35 17.75 41.30
C GLU A 684 24.59 18.81 40.51
N TRP A 685 25.31 19.56 39.69
CA TRP A 685 24.83 20.76 38.98
C TRP A 685 25.16 20.67 37.50
N GLY A 686 24.19 21.02 36.65
CA GLY A 686 24.37 21.25 35.21
C GLY A 686 24.30 22.74 34.87
N ILE A 687 24.50 23.05 33.58
CA ILE A 687 24.24 24.39 33.03
C ILE A 687 23.43 24.22 31.75
N GLU A 688 22.22 24.77 31.73
CA GLU A 688 21.32 24.74 30.56
C GLU A 688 20.96 26.16 30.13
N ASN A 689 21.04 26.43 28.82
CA ASN A 689 20.81 27.74 28.19
C ASN A 689 21.69 28.92 28.68
N GLY A 690 22.57 28.69 29.67
CA GLY A 690 23.46 29.69 30.27
C GLY A 690 23.29 29.84 31.78
N ASP A 691 22.20 29.29 32.34
CA ASP A 691 21.86 29.35 33.75
C ASP A 691 22.18 28.02 34.46
N TRP A 692 22.39 28.10 35.79
CA TRP A 692 22.67 26.92 36.63
C TRP A 692 21.40 26.14 36.93
N CYS A 693 21.48 24.81 36.86
CA CYS A 693 20.40 23.91 37.25
C CYS A 693 20.94 22.76 38.12
N SER A 694 20.12 22.20 39.02
CA SER A 694 20.50 21.01 39.80
C SER A 694 20.15 19.73 39.04
N ILE A 695 20.94 18.65 39.23
CA ILE A 695 20.81 17.41 38.46
C ILE A 695 19.74 16.49 39.09
N PRO A 696 18.78 15.95 38.30
CA PRO A 696 17.70 15.10 38.81
C PRO A 696 18.14 13.88 39.64
N TYR A 697 17.34 13.52 40.64
CA TYR A 697 17.54 12.31 41.44
C TYR A 697 17.56 11.02 40.61
N GLU A 698 16.82 10.96 39.50
CA GLU A 698 16.78 9.78 38.63
C GLU A 698 18.13 9.46 37.97
N CYS A 699 19.00 10.46 37.80
CA CYS A 699 20.38 10.29 37.32
C CYS A 699 21.27 9.51 38.32
N LYS A 700 20.81 9.32 39.57
CA LYS A 700 21.58 8.69 40.66
C LYS A 700 20.98 7.34 41.11
N LYS A 701 21.48 6.23 40.55
CA LYS A 701 21.17 4.88 41.03
C LYS A 701 22.40 3.98 41.17
N SER A 702 22.72 3.59 42.41
CA SER A 702 23.52 2.38 42.71
C SER A 702 23.42 1.96 44.18
N SER A 703 23.33 0.64 44.43
CA SER A 703 23.52 -0.05 45.73
C SER A 703 22.44 0.18 46.83
N THR A 704 22.14 -0.74 47.77
CA THR A 704 22.75 -2.06 48.07
C THR A 704 21.77 -3.06 48.77
N SER A 705 22.03 -4.37 48.59
CA SER A 705 21.89 -5.47 49.59
C SER A 705 20.53 -5.87 50.20
N THR A 706 20.21 -7.17 50.15
CA THR A 706 19.89 -7.99 51.35
C THR A 706 20.28 -9.46 51.12
N THR A 707 20.74 -10.16 52.17
CA THR A 707 21.38 -11.49 52.15
C THR A 707 20.40 -12.67 52.28
N THR A 708 20.72 -13.84 51.72
CA THR A 708 20.32 -15.17 52.25
C THR A 708 21.37 -16.25 51.89
N THR A 709 21.47 -17.29 52.71
CA THR A 709 22.59 -18.25 52.80
C THR A 709 22.56 -19.43 51.82
N THR A 710 23.73 -19.81 51.29
CA THR A 710 23.93 -21.00 50.43
C THR A 710 23.79 -22.33 51.20
N THR A 711 23.14 -23.32 50.59
CA THR A 711 23.32 -24.76 50.93
C THR A 711 23.82 -25.50 49.69
N THR A 712 24.95 -26.20 49.79
CA THR A 712 25.59 -26.89 48.67
C THR A 712 25.36 -28.40 48.74
N THR A 713 24.91 -29.01 47.64
CA THR A 713 24.90 -30.48 47.47
C THR A 713 25.48 -30.82 46.09
N THR A 714 26.50 -31.68 46.06
CA THR A 714 27.26 -32.03 44.85
C THR A 714 26.95 -33.45 44.39
N THR A 715 26.73 -33.65 43.09
CA THR A 715 26.74 -34.99 42.47
C THR A 715 27.34 -34.95 41.06
N THR A 716 28.05 -36.02 40.68
CA THR A 716 28.93 -36.07 39.51
C THR A 716 28.29 -36.78 38.32
N ALA A 717 28.72 -36.43 37.10
CA ALA A 717 28.14 -36.88 35.83
C ALA A 717 28.42 -38.35 35.44
N THR A 718 27.60 -38.88 34.51
CA THR A 718 27.99 -39.73 33.36
C THR A 718 26.77 -39.86 32.41
N PRO A 719 26.90 -39.69 31.08
CA PRO A 719 25.76 -39.71 30.16
C PRO A 719 25.34 -41.13 29.73
N THR A 720 24.03 -41.34 29.58
CA THR A 720 23.43 -42.50 28.88
C THR A 720 22.33 -42.00 27.96
N ALA A 721 22.28 -42.47 26.71
CA ALA A 721 21.22 -42.12 25.77
C ALA A 721 19.95 -42.94 26.05
N THR A 722 18.81 -42.28 26.21
CA THR A 722 17.54 -42.91 26.61
C THR A 722 16.45 -42.67 25.56
N VAL A 723 15.68 -43.72 25.23
CA VAL A 723 14.51 -43.64 24.37
C VAL A 723 13.38 -42.92 25.12
N ILE A 724 12.80 -41.87 24.52
CA ILE A 724 11.59 -41.23 25.04
C ILE A 724 10.42 -42.22 24.83
N GLN A 725 9.86 -42.72 25.94
CA GLN A 725 8.62 -43.49 25.95
C GLN A 725 7.45 -42.65 26.45
N ASN A 726 6.22 -43.11 26.17
CA ASN A 726 5.01 -42.54 26.75
C ASN A 726 5.05 -42.56 28.30
N PRO A 727 4.30 -41.68 28.99
CA PRO A 727 4.22 -41.66 30.44
C PRO A 727 3.86 -43.05 31.04
N SER A 728 4.51 -43.45 32.12
CA SER A 728 4.29 -44.76 32.73
C SER A 728 2.90 -44.87 33.36
N GLY A 729 1.94 -45.46 32.63
CA GLY A 729 0.56 -45.65 33.08
C GLY A 729 -0.51 -45.77 31.98
N CYS A 730 -0.15 -45.61 30.70
CA CYS A 730 -1.08 -45.64 29.58
C CYS A 730 -1.85 -46.98 29.46
N SER A 731 -3.19 -46.92 29.55
CA SER A 731 -4.08 -48.05 29.23
C SER A 731 -4.64 -48.03 27.81
N THR A 732 -4.56 -46.87 27.14
CA THR A 732 -5.00 -46.63 25.76
C THR A 732 -4.00 -45.71 25.04
N LEU A 733 -3.97 -45.74 23.71
CA LEU A 733 -3.13 -44.89 22.87
C LEU A 733 -3.99 -44.06 21.93
N SER A 734 -3.58 -42.81 21.70
CA SER A 734 -4.15 -41.91 20.69
C SER A 734 -3.40 -42.06 19.36
N PRO A 735 -4.10 -42.21 18.21
CA PRO A 735 -3.43 -42.38 16.93
C PRO A 735 -2.62 -41.18 16.46
N GLY A 736 -1.72 -41.41 15.50
CA GLY A 736 -1.00 -40.34 14.83
C GLY A 736 -1.93 -39.23 14.32
N PHE A 737 -1.55 -37.97 14.55
CA PHE A 737 -2.33 -36.74 14.25
C PHE A 737 -3.68 -36.62 14.99
N SER A 738 -4.01 -37.51 15.93
CA SER A 738 -5.22 -37.42 16.75
C SER A 738 -5.00 -36.56 18.02
N PRO A 739 -6.07 -36.04 18.65
CA PRO A 739 -5.98 -35.35 19.93
C PRO A 739 -5.40 -36.24 21.04
N CYS A 740 -4.53 -35.66 21.87
CA CYS A 740 -3.94 -36.29 23.05
C CYS A 740 -4.12 -35.43 24.33
N GLY A 741 -5.07 -34.49 24.31
CA GLY A 741 -5.42 -33.67 25.46
C GLY A 741 -5.88 -32.25 25.09
N GLY A 742 -5.89 -31.37 26.10
CA GLY A 742 -6.42 -30.02 26.01
C GLY A 742 -7.91 -29.93 26.37
N LYS A 743 -8.41 -28.73 26.71
CA LYS A 743 -9.75 -28.55 27.30
C LYS A 743 -10.93 -29.10 26.47
N LYS A 744 -10.79 -29.29 25.17
CA LYS A 744 -11.85 -29.86 24.30
C LYS A 744 -11.83 -31.40 24.25
N TYR A 745 -10.74 -32.03 24.69
CA TYR A 745 -10.51 -33.47 24.65
C TYR A 745 -9.95 -33.98 25.99
N PRO A 746 -10.68 -33.79 27.12
CA PRO A 746 -10.18 -34.13 28.45
C PRO A 746 -9.97 -35.64 28.66
N ASP A 747 -10.75 -36.48 27.97
CA ASP A 747 -10.69 -37.95 28.07
C ASP A 747 -9.77 -38.59 27.01
N ALA A 748 -9.09 -37.79 26.17
CA ALA A 748 -8.15 -38.31 25.18
C ALA A 748 -6.86 -38.79 25.86
N SER A 749 -6.29 -39.91 25.38
CA SER A 749 -5.06 -40.43 25.97
C SER A 749 -3.90 -39.46 25.73
N PRO A 750 -3.12 -39.10 26.78
CA PRO A 750 -1.89 -38.31 26.63
C PRO A 750 -0.75 -39.13 26.00
N CYS A 751 -0.98 -40.41 25.70
CA CYS A 751 -0.02 -41.34 25.16
C CYS A 751 -0.30 -41.59 23.68
N CYS A 752 0.70 -41.42 22.83
CA CYS A 752 0.55 -41.57 21.37
C CYS A 752 0.99 -42.95 20.89
N GLU A 753 0.50 -43.36 19.71
CA GLU A 753 1.02 -44.51 18.97
C GLU A 753 2.53 -44.39 18.67
N GLU A 754 3.19 -45.54 18.46
CA GLU A 754 4.66 -45.59 18.32
C GLU A 754 5.16 -44.74 17.14
N GLY A 755 6.18 -43.91 17.42
CA GLY A 755 6.71 -42.95 16.45
C GLY A 755 6.07 -41.57 16.51
N PHE A 756 5.09 -41.34 17.39
CA PHE A 756 4.49 -40.02 17.64
C PHE A 756 4.68 -39.58 19.11
N LYS A 757 4.73 -38.26 19.35
CA LYS A 757 4.74 -37.62 20.67
C LYS A 757 3.52 -36.72 20.82
N CYS A 758 2.99 -36.58 22.04
CA CYS A 758 1.93 -35.61 22.31
C CYS A 758 2.52 -34.20 22.40
N GLU A 759 2.06 -33.27 21.58
CA GLU A 759 2.56 -31.88 21.52
C GLU A 759 1.45 -30.86 21.81
N TYR A 760 1.80 -29.84 22.60
CA TYR A 760 0.91 -28.74 22.91
C TYR A 760 0.70 -27.87 21.67
N HIS A 761 -0.55 -27.77 21.20
CA HIS A 761 -0.90 -26.89 20.08
C HIS A 761 -1.59 -25.60 20.56
N ASN A 762 -2.52 -25.72 21.52
CA ASN A 762 -3.03 -24.61 22.33
C ASN A 762 -3.78 -25.12 23.58
N LYS A 763 -4.25 -24.20 24.43
CA LYS A 763 -5.00 -24.49 25.67
C LYS A 763 -6.24 -25.41 25.51
N ASN A 764 -6.80 -25.53 24.30
CA ASN A 764 -7.97 -26.36 24.02
C ASN A 764 -7.63 -27.71 23.35
N LEU A 765 -6.42 -27.89 22.79
CA LEU A 765 -6.05 -29.05 21.98
C LEU A 765 -4.53 -29.34 22.03
N PHE A 766 -4.17 -30.56 22.38
CA PHE A 766 -2.83 -31.16 22.18
C PHE A 766 -2.95 -32.29 21.13
N VAL A 767 -1.92 -32.53 20.31
CA VAL A 767 -1.98 -33.46 19.15
C VAL A 767 -0.78 -34.40 19.11
N CYS A 768 -0.99 -35.66 18.72
CA CYS A 768 0.09 -36.60 18.44
C CYS A 768 0.83 -36.24 17.13
N VAL A 769 2.11 -35.84 17.21
CA VAL A 769 2.94 -35.44 16.05
C VAL A 769 4.17 -36.36 15.87
N PRO A 770 4.67 -36.58 14.63
CA PRO A 770 5.77 -37.52 14.38
C PRO A 770 7.08 -37.18 15.10
N ILE A 771 7.79 -38.20 15.59
CA ILE A 771 9.14 -38.10 16.16
C ILE A 771 10.17 -38.21 15.04
N VAL A 772 10.64 -37.06 14.54
CA VAL A 772 11.64 -36.98 13.47
C VAL A 772 13.01 -37.44 14.00
N LYS A 773 13.50 -38.59 13.52
CA LYS A 773 14.86 -39.09 13.82
C LYS A 773 15.86 -38.56 12.81
N THR A 774 16.82 -37.74 13.24
CA THR A 774 17.94 -37.28 12.42
C THR A 774 19.08 -38.31 12.40
N THR A 775 19.45 -38.81 11.21
CA THR A 775 20.57 -39.73 11.02
C THR A 775 21.56 -39.22 9.96
N LYS A 776 22.82 -39.05 10.34
CA LYS A 776 23.95 -38.82 9.40
C LYS A 776 24.46 -40.17 8.87
N GLY A 777 24.96 -40.21 7.63
CA GLY A 777 25.78 -41.34 7.15
C GLY A 777 26.01 -41.38 5.63
N LEU A 778 27.25 -41.07 5.19
CA LEU A 778 27.76 -41.53 3.89
C LEU A 778 28.43 -42.91 4.05
N PRO A 779 28.49 -43.74 2.98
CA PRO A 779 29.24 -45.00 2.97
C PRO A 779 30.78 -44.79 2.77
N PRO A 780 31.64 -45.77 3.13
CA PRO A 780 33.08 -45.54 3.33
C PRO A 780 34.05 -46.03 2.23
N ILE A 781 35.06 -45.17 1.96
CA ILE A 781 36.52 -45.42 1.83
C ILE A 781 37.06 -46.52 0.89
N ALA A 782 38.00 -46.11 0.02
CA ALA A 782 39.15 -46.90 -0.43
C ALA A 782 40.44 -46.04 -0.33
N ALA A 783 41.64 -46.66 -0.29
CA ALA A 783 42.86 -46.05 0.29
C ALA A 783 43.96 -45.59 -0.71
N ALA A 784 44.81 -44.65 -0.26
CA ALA A 784 46.18 -44.38 -0.74
C ALA A 784 46.99 -43.59 0.32
N THR A 785 48.33 -43.47 0.20
CA THR A 785 49.24 -43.21 1.35
C THR A 785 50.37 -42.21 1.06
N THR A 786 50.76 -41.37 2.04
CA THR A 786 52.04 -40.59 2.18
C THR A 786 52.40 -39.55 1.08
N THR A 787 52.91 -38.35 1.36
CA THR A 787 54.16 -38.01 2.11
C THR A 787 54.20 -36.50 2.51
N THR A 788 55.05 -36.15 3.48
CA THR A 788 55.28 -34.80 4.06
C THR A 788 56.10 -33.82 3.17
N THR A 789 56.00 -32.49 3.39
CA THR A 789 57.14 -31.54 3.67
C THR A 789 56.71 -30.06 3.84
N THR A 790 56.84 -29.57 5.08
CA THR A 790 57.44 -28.30 5.60
C THR A 790 57.58 -27.02 4.74
N THR A 791 57.26 -25.86 5.37
CA THR A 791 57.92 -24.53 5.15
C THR A 791 57.99 -23.73 6.47
N THR A 792 58.95 -22.81 6.64
CA THR A 792 59.25 -22.15 7.94
C THR A 792 59.67 -20.66 7.86
N ASN A 793 59.11 -19.85 8.76
CA ASN A 793 59.73 -18.80 9.60
C ASN A 793 60.51 -17.55 9.07
N THR A 794 59.90 -16.36 9.30
CA THR A 794 60.50 -15.12 9.91
C THR A 794 61.53 -14.31 9.04
N THR A 795 61.90 -13.02 9.21
CA THR A 795 61.79 -11.98 10.29
C THR A 795 61.72 -10.51 9.75
N MET A 796 61.70 -9.50 10.63
CA MET A 796 61.36 -8.07 10.41
C MET A 796 62.52 -7.07 10.11
N LYS A 797 62.15 -5.81 9.79
CA LYS A 797 62.46 -4.50 10.49
C LYS A 797 63.37 -3.40 9.84
N ILE A 798 62.80 -2.17 9.72
CA ILE A 798 63.38 -0.78 9.64
C ILE A 798 64.43 -0.48 8.52
N THR A 799 64.77 0.76 8.07
CA THR A 799 64.59 2.16 8.55
C THR A 799 64.48 3.23 7.41
N THR A 800 64.14 4.47 7.78
CA THR A 800 63.92 5.74 7.02
C THR A 800 65.15 6.41 6.36
N ALA A 801 64.97 7.24 5.30
CA ALA A 801 65.70 8.53 5.08
C ALA A 801 65.11 9.44 3.94
N GLN A 802 65.44 10.75 3.97
CA GLN A 802 64.81 11.91 3.29
C GLN A 802 65.10 12.24 1.79
N LEU A 803 64.24 13.14 1.28
CA LEU A 803 64.32 14.13 0.18
C LEU A 803 65.67 14.46 -0.52
N THR A 804 65.59 14.85 -1.80
CA THR A 804 65.99 16.19 -2.29
C THR A 804 65.34 16.58 -3.64
N THR A 805 65.49 17.85 -4.07
CA THR A 805 64.79 18.51 -5.21
C THR A 805 65.66 18.73 -6.46
N THR A 806 65.06 19.04 -7.63
CA THR A 806 65.44 20.16 -8.57
C THR A 806 64.61 20.19 -9.88
N THR A 807 63.93 21.32 -10.11
CA THR A 807 63.76 22.20 -11.33
C THR A 807 64.32 21.69 -12.70
N THR A 808 63.80 21.96 -13.92
CA THR A 808 63.56 23.29 -14.56
C THR A 808 62.89 23.24 -15.98
N ILE A 809 61.89 24.12 -16.20
CA ILE A 809 61.41 24.88 -17.41
C ILE A 809 61.80 24.46 -18.86
N THR A 810 60.83 24.46 -19.82
CA THR A 810 60.78 25.20 -21.14
C THR A 810 59.37 25.03 -21.78
N THR A 811 58.43 26.00 -21.83
CA THR A 811 58.11 26.99 -22.92
C THR A 811 58.15 26.47 -24.39
N THR A 812 57.33 26.92 -25.37
CA THR A 812 56.93 28.31 -25.71
C THR A 812 55.67 28.39 -26.62
N THR A 813 54.93 29.51 -26.56
CA THR A 813 54.06 30.23 -27.57
C THR A 813 53.83 29.66 -29.00
N THR A 814 52.71 29.84 -29.75
CA THR A 814 51.42 30.61 -29.68
C THR A 814 50.44 30.05 -30.78
N ARG A 815 49.29 30.60 -31.29
CA ARG A 815 48.61 31.93 -31.30
C ARG A 815 47.09 31.82 -31.64
N LYS A 816 46.36 32.95 -31.60
CA LYS A 816 45.00 33.23 -32.18
C LYS A 816 45.13 34.03 -33.51
N PRO A 817 44.07 34.38 -34.32
CA PRO A 817 42.60 34.44 -34.06
C PRO A 817 41.67 33.65 -35.03
N ILE A 818 40.41 33.27 -34.70
CA ILE A 818 39.06 33.97 -34.84
C ILE A 818 38.84 34.60 -36.27
N THR A 819 37.68 34.59 -36.99
CA THR A 819 36.21 34.57 -36.65
C THR A 819 35.27 34.26 -37.87
N THR A 820 34.03 33.73 -37.64
CA THR A 820 32.76 33.79 -38.48
C THR A 820 32.73 33.27 -39.95
N THR A 821 31.64 32.76 -40.60
CA THR A 821 30.29 32.18 -40.28
C THR A 821 29.68 31.57 -41.58
N THR A 822 28.69 30.65 -41.49
CA THR A 822 27.52 30.41 -42.44
C THR A 822 27.31 28.97 -42.96
N THR A 823 26.04 28.55 -42.95
CA THR A 823 25.25 27.44 -43.59
C THR A 823 25.80 26.91 -44.95
N THR A 824 25.61 25.66 -45.44
CA THR A 824 24.42 24.75 -45.41
C THR A 824 24.73 23.27 -45.80
N THR A 825 23.97 22.31 -45.25
CA THR A 825 23.60 20.92 -45.68
C THR A 825 24.39 20.13 -46.77
N THR A 826 24.74 18.85 -46.51
CA THR A 826 24.26 17.64 -47.25
C THR A 826 24.77 16.29 -46.67
N THR A 827 23.91 15.27 -46.73
CA THR A 827 23.94 13.84 -46.35
C THR A 827 25.20 13.00 -46.64
N THR A 828 25.49 11.98 -45.81
CA THR A 828 25.75 10.56 -46.20
C THR A 828 25.68 9.64 -44.96
N THR A 829 25.27 8.38 -45.13
CA THR A 829 24.97 7.42 -44.05
C THR A 829 26.01 6.29 -43.92
N THR A 830 26.41 5.95 -42.69
CA THR A 830 27.05 4.66 -42.35
C THR A 830 26.51 4.15 -41.01
N LYS A 831 26.62 2.84 -40.73
CA LYS A 831 25.82 2.14 -39.72
C LYS A 831 26.69 1.39 -38.68
N LEU A 832 26.17 1.31 -37.45
CA LEU A 832 26.48 0.33 -36.39
C LEU A 832 27.77 0.53 -35.56
N SER A 833 27.61 0.99 -34.31
CA SER A 833 27.76 0.14 -33.12
C SER A 833 27.04 0.77 -31.91
N THR A 834 26.97 0.06 -30.79
CA THR A 834 26.18 0.44 -29.60
C THR A 834 27.05 0.65 -28.37
N SER A 835 26.91 1.79 -27.70
CA SER A 835 27.27 1.97 -26.28
C SER A 835 26.41 3.05 -25.62
N THR A 836 26.17 2.89 -24.32
CA THR A 836 25.49 3.89 -23.47
C THR A 836 26.38 5.12 -23.31
N PRO A 837 25.84 6.36 -23.34
CA PRO A 837 26.67 7.57 -23.20
C PRO A 837 27.19 7.73 -21.77
N VAL A 838 28.38 7.20 -21.50
CA VAL A 838 29.24 7.70 -20.42
C VAL A 838 29.55 9.18 -20.71
N SER A 839 29.60 10.01 -19.67
CA SER A 839 29.83 11.46 -19.80
C SER A 839 31.06 11.77 -20.66
N GLU A 840 30.85 12.60 -21.68
CA GLU A 840 31.76 12.86 -22.81
C GLU A 840 33.22 13.13 -22.37
N CYS A 841 34.06 12.10 -22.47
CA CYS A 841 35.37 12.05 -21.84
C CYS A 841 36.48 12.46 -22.82
N TRP A 842 36.93 13.71 -22.67
CA TRP A 842 37.89 14.37 -23.56
C TRP A 842 39.29 13.72 -23.55
N SER A 843 39.75 13.14 -22.43
CA SER A 843 41.12 12.62 -22.28
C SER A 843 41.42 11.39 -23.14
N LEU A 844 40.38 10.65 -23.53
CA LEU A 844 40.51 9.49 -24.44
C LEU A 844 41.10 9.90 -25.80
N SER A 845 40.79 11.12 -26.27
CA SER A 845 41.36 11.68 -27.49
C SER A 845 42.87 11.96 -27.41
N GLN A 846 43.40 12.04 -26.19
CA GLN A 846 44.82 12.28 -25.88
C GLN A 846 45.53 10.98 -25.43
N GLY A 847 44.84 9.83 -25.46
CA GLY A 847 45.39 8.52 -25.10
C GLY A 847 45.30 8.16 -23.61
N TYR A 848 44.55 8.91 -22.79
CA TYR A 848 44.46 8.69 -21.35
C TYR A 848 43.04 8.33 -20.88
N PRO A 849 42.88 7.42 -19.90
CA PRO A 849 41.57 7.00 -19.40
C PRO A 849 40.81 8.16 -18.73
N CYS A 850 39.51 7.95 -18.53
CA CYS A 850 38.67 8.84 -17.72
C CYS A 850 38.88 8.54 -16.24
N CYS A 851 38.80 9.54 -15.37
CA CYS A 851 38.76 9.29 -13.93
C CYS A 851 37.41 8.64 -13.59
N VAL A 852 37.41 7.42 -13.04
CA VAL A 852 36.18 6.65 -12.74
C VAL A 852 35.76 6.75 -11.28
N ASN A 853 36.62 7.25 -10.39
CA ASN A 853 36.27 7.49 -9.00
C ASN A 853 35.74 8.93 -8.82
N LYS A 854 34.51 9.03 -8.28
CA LYS A 854 33.82 10.30 -7.96
C LYS A 854 34.65 11.24 -7.06
N ASN A 855 35.51 10.67 -6.21
CA ASN A 855 36.29 11.42 -5.22
C ASN A 855 37.69 11.84 -5.72
N THR A 856 38.02 11.58 -7.00
CA THR A 856 39.33 11.92 -7.56
C THR A 856 39.49 13.43 -7.69
N LYS A 857 40.39 13.99 -6.89
CA LYS A 857 40.68 15.43 -6.87
C LYS A 857 41.48 15.84 -8.10
N ILE A 858 41.19 17.05 -8.60
CA ILE A 858 41.97 17.71 -9.66
C ILE A 858 43.42 17.84 -9.17
N LYS A 859 44.33 17.18 -9.89
CA LYS A 859 45.78 17.10 -9.63
C LYS A 859 46.57 18.12 -10.46
N SER A 860 46.05 18.47 -11.64
CA SER A 860 46.60 19.49 -12.55
C SER A 860 45.48 20.06 -13.43
N THR A 861 45.70 21.25 -14.01
CA THR A 861 44.82 21.82 -15.04
C THR A 861 45.69 22.28 -16.20
N SER A 862 45.40 21.79 -17.40
CA SER A 862 46.08 22.15 -18.65
C SER A 862 45.77 23.58 -19.08
N SER A 863 46.62 24.15 -19.94
CA SER A 863 46.49 25.52 -20.46
C SER A 863 45.25 25.80 -21.32
N ASN A 864 44.52 24.75 -21.71
CA ASN A 864 43.23 24.82 -22.40
C ASN A 864 42.01 24.73 -21.45
N GLY A 865 42.22 24.44 -20.16
CA GLY A 865 41.17 24.23 -19.17
C GLY A 865 40.85 22.77 -18.86
N ASP A 866 41.51 21.79 -19.50
CA ASP A 866 41.31 20.37 -19.18
C ASP A 866 41.87 20.04 -17.78
N GLU A 867 41.06 19.40 -16.93
CA GLU A 867 41.40 19.09 -15.54
C GLU A 867 41.81 17.62 -15.41
N TRP A 868 42.95 17.34 -14.81
CA TRP A 868 43.53 15.99 -14.73
C TRP A 868 43.49 15.44 -13.31
N GLY A 869 43.10 14.18 -13.15
CA GLY A 869 43.23 13.41 -11.92
C GLY A 869 44.31 12.33 -12.04
N VAL A 870 44.52 11.58 -10.95
CA VAL A 870 45.40 10.40 -10.93
C VAL A 870 44.69 9.28 -10.18
N GLU A 871 44.54 8.14 -10.85
CA GLU A 871 43.92 6.91 -10.32
C GLU A 871 44.87 5.74 -10.61
N ASN A 872 45.08 4.84 -9.64
CA ASN A 872 45.99 3.69 -9.78
C ASN A 872 47.44 4.05 -10.23
N ASN A 873 47.90 5.27 -9.91
CA ASN A 873 49.15 5.91 -10.36
C ASN A 873 49.20 6.30 -11.86
N GLU A 874 48.11 6.16 -12.61
CA GLU A 874 47.99 6.62 -13.99
C GLU A 874 47.23 7.96 -14.08
N TRP A 875 47.55 8.77 -15.09
CA TRP A 875 46.85 10.04 -15.35
C TRP A 875 45.48 9.79 -15.99
N CYS A 876 44.45 10.46 -15.47
CA CYS A 876 43.09 10.34 -15.96
C CYS A 876 42.43 11.70 -16.18
N GLY A 877 41.45 11.78 -17.10
CA GLY A 877 40.68 12.99 -17.34
C GLY A 877 39.53 13.18 -16.36
N ILE A 878 39.47 14.35 -15.70
CA ILE A 878 38.34 14.75 -14.86
C ILE A 878 37.12 15.04 -15.75
N THR A 879 35.97 14.57 -15.30
CA THR A 879 34.68 14.75 -15.96
C THR A 879 33.66 15.35 -14.99
N ASP A 880 32.41 15.50 -15.43
CA ASP A 880 31.34 16.01 -14.58
C ASP A 880 31.05 15.09 -13.37
N LEU A 881 31.51 13.84 -13.42
CA LEU A 881 31.49 12.86 -12.31
C LEU A 881 32.23 13.34 -11.05
N GLN A 882 33.33 14.10 -11.18
CA GLN A 882 34.06 14.65 -10.04
C GLN A 882 33.72 16.13 -9.75
N ARG A 883 33.08 16.82 -10.69
CA ARG A 883 32.78 18.27 -10.58
C ARG A 883 31.45 18.57 -9.90
N CYS A 884 30.48 17.68 -10.05
CA CYS A 884 29.10 17.89 -9.63
C CYS A 884 28.56 16.75 -8.75
N PRO A 885 27.52 17.01 -7.94
CA PRO A 885 27.05 16.02 -6.96
C PRO A 885 26.41 14.76 -7.55
N SER A 886 25.59 14.91 -8.60
CA SER A 886 24.70 13.85 -9.10
C SER A 886 24.77 13.73 -10.63
N SER A 887 25.93 13.33 -11.14
CA SER A 887 26.29 13.23 -12.57
C SER A 887 25.61 12.07 -13.32
N GLY A 888 24.28 11.97 -13.25
CA GLY A 888 23.48 11.03 -14.02
C GLY A 888 23.01 11.61 -15.34
N ASN A 889 21.95 12.42 -15.29
CA ASN A 889 21.20 12.87 -16.47
C ASN A 889 21.46 14.33 -16.89
N TYR A 890 22.25 15.09 -16.13
CA TYR A 890 22.49 16.52 -16.35
C TYR A 890 23.98 16.87 -16.27
N LYS A 891 24.39 17.82 -17.11
CA LYS A 891 25.78 18.30 -17.19
C LYS A 891 26.08 19.29 -16.06
N CYS A 892 27.36 19.42 -15.71
CA CYS A 892 27.82 20.36 -14.71
C CYS A 892 27.94 21.77 -15.32
N CYS A 893 27.50 22.83 -14.62
CA CYS A 893 27.52 24.19 -15.17
C CYS A 893 28.96 24.62 -15.49
N LYS A 894 29.21 25.03 -16.73
CA LYS A 894 30.58 25.24 -17.21
C LYS A 894 31.15 26.55 -16.69
N SER A 895 30.34 27.61 -16.71
CA SER A 895 30.77 29.00 -16.52
C SER A 895 30.03 29.75 -15.42
N SER A 896 28.81 29.34 -15.07
CA SER A 896 27.97 29.99 -14.08
C SER A 896 28.12 29.40 -12.68
N CYS A 897 28.01 30.27 -11.69
CA CYS A 897 27.80 29.94 -10.28
C CYS A 897 26.50 30.54 -9.73
N SER A 898 25.60 30.98 -10.62
CA SER A 898 24.30 31.53 -10.26
C SER A 898 23.28 30.41 -10.08
N VAL A 899 22.94 30.13 -8.83
CA VAL A 899 21.83 29.23 -8.47
C VAL A 899 20.51 29.84 -8.98
N TYR A 900 19.79 29.07 -9.79
CA TYR A 900 18.52 29.44 -10.43
C TYR A 900 17.33 28.67 -9.82
N TYR A 901 17.61 27.49 -9.24
CA TYR A 901 16.65 26.65 -8.51
C TYR A 901 17.39 25.78 -7.48
N VAL A 902 16.70 25.33 -6.44
CA VAL A 902 17.24 24.43 -5.39
C VAL A 902 16.19 23.37 -5.06
N ASP A 903 16.61 22.12 -4.96
CA ASP A 903 15.83 21.02 -4.38
C ASP A 903 16.68 20.25 -3.34
N THR A 904 17.08 19.02 -3.62
CA THR A 904 18.17 18.34 -2.91
C THR A 904 19.55 18.82 -3.39
N GLU A 905 19.61 19.46 -4.56
CA GLU A 905 20.83 19.95 -5.21
C GLU A 905 20.68 21.44 -5.59
N GLU A 906 21.80 22.10 -5.87
CA GLU A 906 21.82 23.47 -6.42
C GLU A 906 21.88 23.41 -7.96
N TRP A 907 20.93 24.07 -8.62
CA TRP A 907 20.76 24.05 -10.08
C TRP A 907 21.02 25.42 -10.71
N GLY A 908 21.70 25.43 -11.85
CA GLY A 908 21.90 26.58 -12.71
C GLY A 908 21.25 26.37 -14.08
N TYR A 909 21.17 27.46 -14.86
CA TYR A 909 20.63 27.46 -16.22
C TYR A 909 21.62 28.15 -17.16
N GLU A 910 22.17 27.41 -18.13
CA GLU A 910 23.20 27.88 -19.07
C GLU A 910 22.82 27.49 -20.50
N HIS A 911 22.97 28.41 -21.47
CA HIS A 911 22.81 28.15 -22.90
C HIS A 911 21.45 27.54 -23.35
N GLY A 912 20.42 27.59 -22.50
CA GLY A 912 19.10 27.02 -22.75
C GLY A 912 18.83 25.68 -22.03
N GLU A 913 19.84 25.11 -21.38
CA GLU A 913 19.76 23.82 -20.67
C GLU A 913 19.94 23.99 -19.14
N TRP A 914 19.34 23.09 -18.37
CA TRP A 914 19.57 22.98 -16.93
C TRP A 914 20.89 22.25 -16.65
N CYS A 915 21.64 22.74 -15.68
CA CYS A 915 22.92 22.19 -15.26
C CYS A 915 23.05 22.17 -13.73
N LEU A 916 23.84 21.24 -13.20
CA LEU A 916 24.15 21.19 -11.76
C LEU A 916 25.24 22.20 -11.41
N ILE A 917 25.10 22.90 -10.28
CA ILE A 917 26.10 23.87 -9.81
C ILE A 917 27.37 23.12 -9.35
N PRO A 918 28.55 23.37 -9.94
CA PRO A 918 29.77 22.66 -9.58
C PRO A 918 30.25 23.01 -8.17
N TYR A 919 30.90 22.07 -7.49
CA TYR A 919 31.46 22.28 -6.15
C TYR A 919 32.37 23.52 -6.05
N LYS A 920 33.06 23.89 -7.14
CA LYS A 920 33.93 25.09 -7.25
C LYS A 920 33.20 26.42 -7.00
N CYS A 921 31.87 26.45 -7.09
CA CYS A 921 31.05 27.64 -6.95
C CYS A 921 30.70 27.99 -5.50
N LYS A 922 30.83 27.04 -4.56
CA LYS A 922 30.54 27.27 -3.14
C LYS A 922 31.67 28.08 -2.50
N LYS A 923 31.52 29.41 -2.47
CA LYS A 923 32.47 30.31 -1.80
C LYS A 923 32.52 30.01 -0.30
N SER A 924 33.74 29.90 0.23
CA SER A 924 33.96 29.90 1.68
C SER A 924 33.53 31.25 2.24
N THR A 925 32.54 31.23 3.13
CA THR A 925 32.10 32.37 3.94
C THR A 925 32.32 32.01 5.40
N THR A 926 33.22 32.73 6.07
CA THR A 926 33.58 32.45 7.46
C THR A 926 32.53 33.03 8.41
N THR A 927 31.49 32.25 8.69
CA THR A 927 30.59 32.49 9.82
C THR A 927 31.13 31.78 11.05
N THR A 928 31.34 32.52 12.15
CA THR A 928 31.77 31.95 13.44
C THR A 928 30.57 31.33 14.15
N THR A 929 30.20 30.12 13.75
CA THR A 929 29.24 29.28 14.47
C THR A 929 29.96 28.53 15.58
N THR A 930 29.46 28.60 16.82
CA THR A 930 29.97 27.80 17.93
C THR A 930 29.64 26.33 17.70
N THR A 931 30.66 25.49 17.57
CA THR A 931 30.48 24.04 17.35
C THR A 931 30.17 23.32 18.67
N THR A 932 28.90 22.96 18.89
CA THR A 932 28.58 21.80 19.74
C THR A 932 28.83 20.54 18.90
N THR A 933 29.70 19.64 19.38
CA THR A 933 30.29 18.60 18.53
C THR A 933 29.50 17.29 18.56
N THR A 934 28.55 17.11 17.64
CA THR A 934 27.93 15.80 17.42
C THR A 934 28.86 14.90 16.60
N THR A 935 29.72 14.14 17.29
CA THR A 935 30.63 13.18 16.64
C THR A 935 29.88 11.88 16.27
N THR A 936 29.31 11.81 15.07
CA THR A 936 28.79 10.53 14.53
C THR A 936 29.79 9.95 13.52
N THR A 937 30.69 9.10 14.02
CA THR A 937 31.73 8.44 13.22
C THR A 937 31.12 7.46 12.21
N THR A 938 31.26 7.74 10.91
CA THR A 938 30.89 6.79 9.86
C THR A 938 31.97 5.72 9.71
N ILE A 939 31.75 4.52 10.23
CA ILE A 939 32.55 3.33 9.89
C ILE A 939 31.76 2.51 8.86
N ALA A 940 32.36 2.28 7.69
CA ALA A 940 31.76 1.41 6.68
C ALA A 940 31.90 -0.06 7.10
N VAL A 941 30.77 -0.76 7.26
CA VAL A 941 30.72 -2.20 7.55
C VAL A 941 30.04 -2.93 6.39
N LYS A 942 30.71 -3.95 5.83
CA LYS A 942 30.07 -4.93 4.95
C LYS A 942 29.30 -5.94 5.81
N THR A 943 28.04 -5.64 6.12
CA THR A 943 27.23 -6.51 6.99
C THR A 943 26.73 -7.74 6.23
N ARG A 944 27.57 -8.78 6.15
CA ARG A 944 27.03 -10.15 6.22
C ARG A 944 26.52 -10.30 7.64
N THR A 945 25.22 -10.57 7.82
CA THR A 945 24.58 -10.71 9.14
C THR A 945 25.04 -11.98 9.85
N GLN A 946 26.25 -11.91 10.42
CA GLN A 946 26.62 -12.74 11.56
C GLN A 946 25.71 -12.37 12.74
N PRO A 947 25.15 -13.33 13.48
CA PRO A 947 24.33 -13.03 14.64
C PRO A 947 25.18 -12.46 15.78
N ILE A 948 24.56 -11.66 16.65
CA ILE A 948 25.25 -11.05 17.80
C ILE A 948 25.33 -12.10 18.93
N ILE A 949 26.51 -12.70 19.05
CA ILE A 949 26.85 -13.65 20.10
C ILE A 949 27.05 -12.87 21.40
N ILE A 950 26.26 -13.20 22.42
CA ILE A 950 26.42 -12.67 23.78
C ILE A 950 27.58 -13.43 24.44
N PRO A 951 28.61 -12.74 24.96
CA PRO A 951 29.78 -13.41 25.53
C PRO A 951 29.41 -14.14 26.83
N THR A 952 29.68 -15.44 26.86
CA THR A 952 29.57 -16.28 28.08
C THR A 952 30.51 -15.74 29.17
N PRO A 953 30.03 -15.48 30.40
CA PRO A 953 30.87 -15.11 31.53
C PRO A 953 31.98 -16.13 31.83
N GLU A 954 33.14 -15.67 32.29
CA GLU A 954 34.29 -16.53 32.63
C GLU A 954 34.00 -17.52 33.79
N ILE A 955 32.97 -17.24 34.61
CA ILE A 955 32.52 -18.08 35.72
C ILE A 955 31.00 -18.24 35.63
N CYS A 956 30.55 -19.44 35.27
CA CYS A 956 29.13 -19.78 35.16
C CYS A 956 28.58 -20.34 36.48
N THR A 957 27.57 -19.68 37.05
CA THR A 957 26.89 -20.12 38.29
C THR A 957 25.73 -21.09 38.04
N SER A 958 25.14 -21.05 36.84
CA SER A 958 24.14 -21.99 36.33
C SER A 958 24.24 -22.08 34.80
N ILE A 959 23.73 -23.17 34.21
CA ILE A 959 23.80 -23.42 32.77
C ILE A 959 22.38 -23.55 32.18
N THR A 960 22.16 -22.85 31.08
CA THR A 960 20.93 -22.83 30.28
C THR A 960 21.00 -23.89 29.17
N GLN A 961 19.93 -24.66 28.99
CA GLN A 961 19.87 -25.71 27.97
C GLN A 961 19.82 -25.15 26.54
N GLY A 962 20.17 -25.98 25.55
CA GLY A 962 20.12 -25.62 24.14
C GLY A 962 18.71 -25.19 23.71
N PHE A 963 18.63 -24.10 22.94
CA PHE A 963 17.40 -23.45 22.48
C PHE A 963 16.49 -22.84 23.57
N PHE A 964 16.91 -22.81 24.84
CA PHE A 964 16.23 -22.04 25.88
C PHE A 964 16.69 -20.58 25.93
N PRO A 965 15.89 -19.66 26.52
CA PRO A 965 16.29 -18.27 26.66
C PRO A 965 17.48 -18.12 27.61
N CYS A 966 18.45 -17.31 27.21
CA CYS A 966 19.70 -17.01 27.93
C CYS A 966 19.85 -15.51 28.26
N GLY A 967 18.76 -14.75 28.13
CA GLY A 967 18.67 -13.32 28.44
C GLY A 967 17.54 -12.63 27.67
N GLY A 968 17.56 -11.29 27.67
CA GLY A 968 16.55 -10.42 27.07
C GLY A 968 15.49 -9.95 28.08
N LEU A 969 14.75 -8.89 27.76
CA LEU A 969 13.87 -8.19 28.71
C LEU A 969 12.78 -9.07 29.36
N ARG A 970 12.39 -10.19 28.75
CA ARG A 970 11.42 -11.14 29.32
C ARG A 970 12.05 -12.27 30.14
N HIS A 971 13.36 -12.41 30.09
CA HIS A 971 14.13 -13.43 30.81
C HIS A 971 15.42 -12.83 31.42
N PRO A 972 15.32 -11.77 32.26
CA PRO A 972 16.49 -11.07 32.79
C PRO A 972 17.38 -11.94 33.69
N ASP A 973 16.77 -12.90 34.41
CA ASP A 973 17.46 -13.82 35.32
C ASP A 973 17.99 -15.09 34.64
N ALA A 974 17.81 -15.23 33.33
CA ALA A 974 18.30 -16.40 32.59
C ALA A 974 19.82 -16.37 32.42
N SER A 975 20.49 -17.50 32.59
CA SER A 975 21.94 -17.56 32.50
C SER A 975 22.41 -17.41 31.04
N PRO A 976 23.33 -16.48 30.73
CA PRO A 976 23.98 -16.40 29.43
C PRO A 976 24.95 -17.57 29.18
N CYS A 977 25.23 -18.41 30.18
CA CYS A 977 26.00 -19.63 30.02
C CYS A 977 25.13 -20.75 29.45
N CYS A 978 25.23 -20.96 28.14
CA CYS A 978 24.59 -22.10 27.47
C CYS A 978 25.34 -23.42 27.72
N GLU A 979 24.66 -24.55 27.50
CA GLU A 979 25.25 -25.89 27.59
C GLU A 979 26.34 -26.15 26.54
N GLU A 980 27.17 -27.16 26.78
CA GLU A 980 28.35 -27.44 25.94
C GLU A 980 27.96 -27.71 24.48
N GLY A 981 28.51 -26.91 23.55
CA GLY A 981 28.12 -26.90 22.14
C GLY A 981 27.10 -25.82 21.76
N PHE A 982 26.66 -24.98 22.69
CA PHE A 982 25.77 -23.84 22.44
C PHE A 982 26.40 -22.51 22.88
N ARG A 983 25.95 -21.41 22.28
CA ARG A 983 26.32 -20.02 22.61
C ARG A 983 25.06 -19.19 22.84
N CYS A 984 25.11 -18.20 23.72
CA CYS A 984 23.99 -17.27 23.88
C CYS A 984 23.96 -16.28 22.71
N GLU A 985 22.80 -16.08 22.10
CA GLU A 985 22.68 -15.35 20.84
C GLU A 985 21.45 -14.44 20.82
N TYR A 986 21.67 -13.16 20.55
CA TYR A 986 20.63 -12.14 20.46
C TYR A 986 19.66 -12.47 19.31
N GLN A 987 18.37 -12.60 19.64
CA GLN A 987 17.30 -12.72 18.63
C GLN A 987 16.53 -11.39 18.51
N ASN A 988 16.19 -10.79 19.65
CA ASN A 988 15.68 -9.42 19.78
C ASN A 988 15.83 -8.94 21.24
N GLU A 989 15.56 -7.67 21.50
CA GLU A 989 15.63 -7.05 22.83
C GLU A 989 14.87 -7.80 23.94
N ASN A 990 13.75 -8.45 23.60
CA ASN A 990 12.92 -9.18 24.56
C ASN A 990 13.45 -10.60 24.85
N TYR A 991 14.31 -11.16 23.99
CA TYR A 991 14.66 -12.59 24.01
C TYR A 991 16.03 -12.88 23.37
N TYR A 992 16.97 -13.38 24.17
CA TYR A 992 18.24 -13.98 23.69
C TYR A 992 18.15 -15.50 23.90
N MET A 993 18.73 -16.30 23.01
CA MET A 993 18.54 -17.76 22.99
C MET A 993 19.86 -18.53 22.88
N CYS A 994 19.95 -19.70 23.51
CA CYS A 994 21.07 -20.61 23.31
C CYS A 994 21.01 -21.26 21.91
N VAL A 995 21.92 -20.89 21.01
CA VAL A 995 21.99 -21.40 19.63
C VAL A 995 23.20 -22.32 19.47
N TYR A 996 23.03 -23.41 18.71
CA TYR A 996 24.07 -24.43 18.50
C TYR A 996 25.29 -23.88 17.75
N ILE A 997 26.47 -24.39 18.10
CA ILE A 997 27.75 -24.08 17.44
C ILE A 997 28.05 -25.21 16.44
N GLU A 998 27.95 -24.91 15.15
CA GLU A 998 28.28 -25.84 14.04
C GLU A 998 29.77 -26.14 13.88
#